data_AF-A0A9P9XVH6-F1
#
_entry.id   AF-A0A9P9XVH6-F1
#
_cell.length_a   1.000
_cell.length_b   1.000
_cell.length_c   1.000
_cell.angle_alpha   90.00
_cell.angle_beta   90.00
_cell.angle_gamma   90.00
#
_symmetry.space_group_name_H-M   'P 1'
#
loop_
_entity.id
_entity.type
_entity.pdbx_description
1 polymer ?
#
loop_
_entity_poly.entity_id
_entity_poly.type
_entity_poly.pdbx_seq_one_letter_code
_entity_poly.pdbx_strand_id
1 'polypeptide(L)'
;MSPHAEDTFDSDSMDYRAMSGSYTNGDSTAHDAHANGASGASSTRLSTPVSQGSDGKPQYRERSPHLIDTDPESEHDLICVGFGPASLAIAVALHDSIAAGKQLRPDGTAPRVLFIEKQSTFAWHTGMLLPGAKMQISFVKDLATMRDPRSEFTFMNYLHRQGRLVDFTNLGTFLPARAEYEDYMRWAASFFEQVVRYSNEVISVSPDSGAKSVKNFTVQSRNVETGQVCSFRGRNVVFATGGAPSLPKSFPQKHPRVIHSSQYANVVKQILSNPNAPYRVAVVGAGQSAAEIFRDLQNKFPNSHTRLLMRQEFLRPSDDSPFVNCVFNPEYIEDIFPRSAKHRNNLLAEARGTNYGVVRLELIEDLYERQYEQRRELGRDDKVWPHRILGGRQIRSIEPLADGRVDLHVQSLEEITPEGFVGVEEHFEADLVIAATGYKRGAHVDMLRGAWDLLPKALPSNVEYRKGIAGWNVDTEDGERTIAVGRDYQVKFLPGTVADGSGVWLQGCCEGTHGLSDTLFGDQRHYATADDTMQPSHKDSGKSSQRLPVNPRRHKVPPEHRKRVATACNSCNLRRTKCSGDQPCTQCAPASRECVYPVVSPKVSVSKAELEDLRHRVEAYERAFKDIIPDAEKRRELLGSQAGSLTPMTRGSSPASRTGAYGHQPLSPVQTETTGTTEEEPASPFAIEGHLLHDGVGTPRFHGETGEKAFTEELKSFLRGLLPLGEASTVPSTIGQCQTADSRPLPAPEANPLWLPPPNTTRIMLSVLRSFLQDGADEQASPSGGLYWFGNLTSMPSIPTSSGNVETDTRSARRLAFYQTGLALACRIASTKPSASGFSHDRSEPFFARATTLLGNPLDVTRCSMGEVSVLTMMAYYLLESDRVEAAYVYIGVASRVAFGAGAHRGNVDERGKRIFWTLNMPPSAGLHANVELARISDYITCHLYRIAATRENADTSASIRDKATFLLEQWHQKIPASLHLNPEGVSNDPATCALHMHANDLVIMIHRPALLKAVRSALSNNGSQSPSHAPQWESCIAAALRNMRLARHIATLHRPRRLLHAGLHFVFSAVLCFMLQSLLGNEDHNTAREVDFAVELFDREAQTGNTYGLNCANALRELHMLMAKRRGAQTAMEIEQAFEQHLIQNTTWDTPDMSAHVAGGDVVSLQDDVLSWMEHDWSFGGQQFPR
;
A
#
# COMPACT_ATOMS: atom_id res chain seq x y z
N MET A 1 -20.03 -17.89 -28.90
CA MET A 1 -20.71 -18.89 -29.74
C MET A 1 -20.14 -18.77 -31.14
N SER A 2 -19.84 -19.88 -31.79
CA SER A 2 -19.53 -19.97 -33.24
C SER A 2 -20.84 -20.32 -34.00
N PRO A 3 -20.93 -20.43 -35.35
CA PRO A 3 -20.01 -21.20 -36.23
C PRO A 3 -19.60 -20.59 -37.60
N HIS A 4 -18.47 -21.11 -38.10
CA HIS A 4 -18.09 -21.48 -39.48
C HIS A 4 -18.60 -20.72 -40.72
N ALA A 5 -17.64 -20.35 -41.58
CA ALA A 5 -17.42 -21.05 -42.85
C ALA A 5 -15.89 -21.14 -43.14
N GLU A 6 -15.44 -22.22 -43.77
CA GLU A 6 -14.10 -22.41 -44.33
C GLU A 6 -14.28 -22.86 -45.78
N ASP A 7 -13.49 -22.33 -46.73
CA ASP A 7 -13.35 -22.91 -48.08
C ASP A 7 -11.94 -22.63 -48.67
N THR A 8 -11.09 -23.63 -48.47
CA THR A 8 -9.96 -24.13 -49.29
C THR A 8 -9.48 -23.44 -50.58
N PHE A 9 -8.15 -23.20 -50.64
CA PHE A 9 -7.21 -23.21 -51.80
C PHE A 9 -7.46 -22.24 -53.00
N ASP A 10 -6.48 -21.80 -53.81
CA ASP A 10 -5.09 -22.28 -54.02
C ASP A 10 -4.11 -21.20 -54.57
N SER A 11 -2.79 -21.50 -54.57
CA SER A 11 -1.68 -20.98 -55.43
C SER A 11 -1.10 -19.54 -55.33
N ASP A 12 0.25 -19.52 -55.37
CA ASP A 12 1.22 -18.59 -56.02
C ASP A 12 1.43 -17.10 -55.64
N SER A 13 2.29 -16.92 -54.62
CA SER A 13 3.58 -16.18 -54.61
C SER A 13 3.91 -14.97 -55.53
N MET A 14 4.59 -13.98 -54.89
CA MET A 14 5.55 -12.98 -55.45
C MET A 14 4.95 -11.84 -56.34
N ASP A 15 5.55 -10.64 -56.45
CA ASP A 15 6.84 -10.12 -55.94
C ASP A 15 6.79 -8.60 -55.54
N TYR A 16 7.94 -8.03 -55.20
CA TYR A 16 8.21 -6.67 -54.68
C TYR A 16 7.92 -5.44 -55.59
N ARG A 17 7.90 -4.27 -54.92
CA ARG A 17 8.27 -2.88 -55.36
C ARG A 17 7.23 -1.91 -55.95
N ALA A 18 6.89 -0.93 -55.10
CA ALA A 18 7.24 0.51 -55.22
C ALA A 18 6.50 1.48 -56.17
N MET A 19 5.99 2.55 -55.52
CA MET A 19 5.91 3.97 -55.93
C MET A 19 4.84 4.51 -56.91
N SER A 20 4.14 5.52 -56.36
CA SER A 20 3.72 6.81 -56.96
C SER A 20 2.59 6.89 -58.02
N GLY A 21 1.47 7.48 -57.59
CA GLY A 21 0.51 8.23 -58.42
C GLY A 21 -0.52 7.40 -59.23
N SER A 22 -1.62 7.97 -59.71
CA SER A 22 -2.33 9.20 -59.30
C SER A 22 -3.72 9.29 -59.96
N TYR A 23 -4.69 9.90 -59.26
CA TYR A 23 -5.93 10.51 -59.77
C TYR A 23 -7.14 9.65 -60.28
N THR A 24 -8.32 10.11 -59.80
CA THR A 24 -9.65 10.23 -60.48
C THR A 24 -10.54 9.02 -60.84
N ASN A 25 -11.65 8.92 -60.10
CA ASN A 25 -13.08 9.02 -60.49
C ASN A 25 -13.70 8.15 -61.63
N GLY A 26 -14.93 7.68 -61.36
CA GLY A 26 -15.86 6.99 -62.28
C GLY A 26 -16.49 5.77 -61.60
N ASP A 27 -17.58 5.80 -60.82
CA ASP A 27 -18.89 6.51 -60.86
C ASP A 27 -20.01 5.74 -61.62
N SER A 28 -21.22 5.72 -61.02
CA SER A 28 -22.49 5.14 -61.51
C SER A 28 -22.51 3.61 -61.73
N THR A 29 -23.63 2.86 -61.74
CA THR A 29 -25.10 3.07 -61.54
C THR A 29 -25.67 1.93 -60.66
N ALA A 30 -26.57 2.17 -59.69
CA ALA A 30 -28.06 1.93 -59.74
C ALA A 30 -28.50 0.45 -60.00
N HIS A 31 -29.61 -0.12 -59.53
CA HIS A 31 -30.94 0.30 -59.01
C HIS A 31 -31.51 -0.86 -58.12
N ASP A 32 -32.58 -0.79 -57.29
CA ASP A 32 -33.54 0.27 -56.93
C ASP A 32 -34.24 0.03 -55.55
N ALA A 33 -35.11 0.99 -55.15
CA ALA A 33 -36.47 0.93 -54.53
C ALA A 33 -37.00 -0.30 -53.71
N HIS A 34 -37.92 -0.19 -52.73
CA HIS A 34 -38.78 0.90 -52.18
C HIS A 34 -38.80 0.82 -50.62
N ALA A 35 -38.75 1.91 -49.84
CA ALA A 35 -39.86 2.82 -49.41
C ALA A 35 -41.02 2.11 -48.66
N ASN A 36 -41.57 2.59 -47.53
CA ASN A 36 -41.56 3.91 -46.85
C ASN A 36 -41.09 3.79 -45.37
N GLY A 37 -40.75 4.82 -44.59
CA GLY A 37 -41.01 6.28 -44.69
C GLY A 37 -42.26 6.68 -43.88
N ALA A 38 -42.38 7.83 -43.22
CA ALA A 38 -41.47 8.94 -42.85
C ALA A 38 -42.12 9.65 -41.62
N SER A 39 -41.70 10.73 -40.97
CA SER A 39 -40.59 11.74 -40.96
C SER A 39 -40.70 12.47 -39.60
N GLY A 40 -39.84 13.35 -39.08
CA GLY A 40 -38.61 14.04 -39.54
C GLY A 40 -38.27 15.12 -38.47
N ALA A 41 -37.49 16.18 -38.68
CA ALA A 41 -36.35 16.43 -39.57
C ALA A 41 -35.84 17.87 -39.30
N SER A 42 -34.54 18.03 -39.02
CA SER A 42 -33.79 19.27 -39.33
C SER A 42 -32.29 18.99 -39.25
N SER A 43 -31.49 19.63 -40.11
CA SER A 43 -30.03 19.50 -40.08
C SER A 43 -29.36 20.84 -40.39
N THR A 44 -28.31 21.17 -39.65
CA THR A 44 -27.34 22.20 -40.04
C THR A 44 -25.97 21.57 -40.06
N ARG A 45 -25.35 21.53 -41.24
CA ARG A 45 -23.95 21.15 -41.42
C ARG A 45 -23.08 22.35 -41.02
N LEU A 46 -21.94 22.09 -40.39
CA LEU A 46 -20.86 23.07 -40.26
C LEU A 46 -19.57 22.44 -40.80
N SER A 47 -19.03 23.05 -41.85
CA SER A 47 -17.77 22.69 -42.48
C SER A 47 -16.63 23.53 -41.90
N THR A 48 -15.58 22.87 -41.42
CA THR A 48 -14.37 23.53 -40.90
C THR A 48 -13.38 23.87 -42.03
N PRO A 49 -12.99 25.15 -42.21
CA PRO A 49 -11.92 25.51 -43.12
C PRO A 49 -10.56 25.32 -42.44
N VAL A 50 -9.70 24.45 -42.98
CA VAL A 50 -8.29 24.36 -42.55
C VAL A 50 -7.50 25.49 -43.21
N SER A 51 -7.30 26.60 -42.51
CA SER A 51 -6.38 27.66 -42.91
C SER A 51 -4.98 27.39 -42.38
N GLN A 52 -4.00 27.22 -43.27
CA GLN A 52 -2.59 27.12 -42.87
C GLN A 52 -2.08 28.48 -42.36
N GLY A 53 -1.69 28.54 -41.09
CA GLY A 53 -0.99 29.65 -40.47
C GLY A 53 0.27 29.13 -39.78
N SER A 54 1.40 29.79 -39.97
CA SER A 54 2.71 29.32 -39.52
C SER A 54 3.01 29.66 -38.05
N ASP A 55 2.23 29.10 -37.14
CA ASP A 55 2.65 28.82 -35.75
C ASP A 55 1.69 27.79 -35.13
N GLY A 56 2.16 26.54 -34.96
CA GLY A 56 1.31 25.35 -34.83
C GLY A 56 0.64 25.16 -33.46
N LYS A 57 -0.37 25.97 -33.13
CA LYS A 57 -1.32 25.73 -32.03
C LYS A 57 -2.77 25.75 -32.52
N PRO A 58 -3.67 24.91 -31.97
CA PRO A 58 -5.09 24.98 -32.30
C PRO A 58 -5.71 26.30 -31.82
N GLN A 59 -6.38 27.03 -32.72
CA GLN A 59 -7.25 28.15 -32.35
C GLN A 59 -8.66 27.64 -32.10
N TYR A 60 -9.02 27.51 -30.83
CA TYR A 60 -10.42 27.34 -30.43
C TYR A 60 -11.15 28.68 -30.58
N ARG A 61 -12.41 28.65 -31.05
CA ARG A 61 -13.27 29.84 -31.26
C ARG A 61 -14.70 29.62 -30.76
N GLU A 62 -14.82 28.82 -29.71
CA GLU A 62 -16.06 28.61 -28.96
C GLU A 62 -16.43 29.92 -28.24
N ARG A 63 -17.72 30.16 -27.97
CA ARG A 63 -18.17 31.30 -27.16
C ARG A 63 -19.33 30.90 -26.26
N SER A 64 -19.22 31.24 -24.99
CA SER A 64 -20.31 31.19 -24.01
C SER A 64 -21.52 32.02 -24.50
N PRO A 65 -22.72 31.42 -24.60
CA PRO A 65 -23.96 32.18 -24.84
C PRO A 65 -24.50 32.85 -23.56
N HIS A 66 -23.84 32.66 -22.41
CA HIS A 66 -24.36 33.06 -21.09
C HIS A 66 -23.58 34.20 -20.44
N LEU A 67 -22.28 34.33 -20.71
CA LEU A 67 -21.42 35.39 -20.21
C LEU A 67 -20.97 36.27 -21.40
N ILE A 68 -21.47 37.50 -21.43
CA ILE A 68 -21.32 38.46 -22.53
C ILE A 68 -20.38 39.61 -22.14
N ASP A 69 -19.70 40.22 -23.12
CA ASP A 69 -18.85 41.39 -22.87
C ASP A 69 -19.66 42.54 -22.24
N THR A 70 -19.02 43.31 -21.38
CA THR A 70 -19.59 44.41 -20.61
C THR A 70 -18.80 45.69 -20.91
N ASP A 71 -19.51 46.82 -21.02
CA ASP A 71 -18.88 48.14 -21.19
C ASP A 71 -17.86 48.41 -20.06
N PRO A 72 -16.55 48.60 -20.39
CA PRO A 72 -15.49 48.87 -19.42
C PRO A 72 -15.79 49.96 -18.38
N GLU A 73 -16.51 51.02 -18.78
CA GLU A 73 -16.81 52.16 -17.90
C GLU A 73 -17.99 51.89 -16.94
N SER A 74 -18.75 50.83 -17.20
CA SER A 74 -19.90 50.44 -16.41
C SER A 74 -19.52 49.75 -15.09
N GLU A 75 -20.44 49.78 -14.13
CA GLU A 75 -20.30 49.04 -12.88
C GLU A 75 -20.39 47.53 -13.14
N HIS A 76 -19.40 46.76 -12.69
CA HIS A 76 -19.37 45.31 -12.84
C HIS A 76 -19.97 44.63 -11.59
N ASP A 77 -20.65 43.50 -11.79
CA ASP A 77 -21.24 42.72 -10.70
C ASP A 77 -20.14 41.87 -10.02
N LEU A 78 -19.11 41.45 -10.79
CA LEU A 78 -17.91 40.75 -10.34
C LEU A 78 -16.68 41.11 -11.21
N ILE A 79 -15.54 41.39 -10.57
CA ILE A 79 -14.23 41.49 -11.23
C ILE A 79 -13.28 40.42 -10.67
N CYS A 80 -12.63 39.67 -11.55
CA CYS A 80 -11.65 38.63 -11.21
C CYS A 80 -10.23 39.07 -11.60
N VAL A 81 -9.32 39.04 -10.63
CA VAL A 81 -7.91 39.41 -10.80
C VAL A 81 -7.06 38.15 -11.04
N GLY A 82 -6.62 37.99 -12.29
CA GLY A 82 -6.04 36.78 -12.85
C GLY A 82 -7.07 35.93 -13.60
N PHE A 83 -6.64 35.28 -14.69
CA PHE A 83 -7.44 34.27 -15.41
C PHE A 83 -6.73 32.91 -15.47
N GLY A 84 -6.12 32.53 -14.35
CA GLY A 84 -5.66 31.16 -14.11
C GLY A 84 -6.83 30.21 -13.75
N PRO A 85 -6.53 28.92 -13.47
CA PRO A 85 -7.55 27.88 -13.32
C PRO A 85 -8.66 28.16 -12.30
N ALA A 86 -8.39 28.88 -11.20
CA ALA A 86 -9.42 29.22 -10.20
C ALA A 86 -10.48 30.19 -10.75
N SER A 87 -10.08 31.25 -11.46
CA SER A 87 -11.03 32.16 -12.11
C SER A 87 -11.68 31.56 -13.35
N LEU A 88 -10.98 30.66 -14.06
CA LEU A 88 -11.59 29.87 -15.12
C LEU A 88 -12.68 28.92 -14.56
N ALA A 89 -12.44 28.28 -13.42
CA ALA A 89 -13.46 27.46 -12.73
C ALA A 89 -14.67 28.29 -12.26
N ILE A 90 -14.46 29.54 -11.82
CA ILE A 90 -15.56 30.49 -11.54
C ILE A 90 -16.35 30.81 -12.82
N ALA A 91 -15.68 31.10 -13.95
CA ALA A 91 -16.36 31.36 -15.23
C ALA A 91 -17.21 30.16 -15.68
N VAL A 92 -16.66 28.94 -15.55
CA VAL A 92 -17.34 27.67 -15.84
C VAL A 92 -18.51 27.40 -14.86
N ALA A 93 -18.37 27.70 -13.57
CA ALA A 93 -19.44 27.54 -12.58
C ALA A 93 -20.60 28.54 -12.77
N LEU A 94 -20.29 29.78 -13.18
CA LEU A 94 -21.27 30.78 -13.58
C LEU A 94 -21.99 30.37 -14.87
N HIS A 95 -21.25 29.88 -15.86
CA HIS A 95 -21.81 29.36 -17.12
C HIS A 95 -22.81 28.23 -16.88
N ASP A 96 -22.41 27.18 -16.17
CA ASP A 96 -23.26 26.03 -15.85
C ASP A 96 -24.48 26.42 -15.01
N SER A 97 -24.34 27.42 -14.14
CA SER A 97 -25.46 27.92 -13.32
C SER A 97 -26.53 28.60 -14.18
N ILE A 98 -26.14 29.43 -15.14
CA ILE A 98 -27.06 30.09 -16.07
C ILE A 98 -27.64 29.06 -17.06
N ALA A 99 -26.83 28.12 -17.55
CA ALA A 99 -27.27 27.02 -18.42
C ALA A 99 -28.31 26.11 -17.73
N ALA A 100 -28.17 25.90 -16.41
CA ALA A 100 -29.14 25.20 -15.58
C ALA A 100 -30.40 26.04 -15.23
N GLY A 101 -30.51 27.26 -15.74
CA GLY A 101 -31.68 28.14 -15.57
C GLY A 101 -31.69 28.96 -14.28
N LYS A 102 -30.57 29.10 -13.55
CA LYS A 102 -30.51 29.99 -12.39
C LYS A 102 -30.51 31.47 -12.82
N GLN A 103 -31.32 32.28 -12.14
CA GLN A 103 -31.33 33.73 -12.29
C GLN A 103 -30.37 34.35 -11.26
N LEU A 104 -29.14 34.63 -11.70
CA LEU A 104 -28.07 35.19 -10.85
C LEU A 104 -28.26 36.69 -10.53
N ARG A 105 -29.19 37.36 -11.20
CA ARG A 105 -29.59 38.74 -10.93
C ARG A 105 -31.11 38.84 -10.73
N PRO A 106 -31.60 39.77 -9.87
CA PRO A 106 -33.04 39.97 -9.65
C PRO A 106 -33.85 40.39 -10.89
N ASP A 107 -33.20 40.90 -11.93
CA ASP A 107 -33.79 41.27 -13.21
C ASP A 107 -33.77 40.13 -14.25
N GLY A 108 -33.23 38.97 -13.90
CA GLY A 108 -33.09 37.81 -14.80
C GLY A 108 -32.03 37.96 -15.89
N THR A 109 -31.24 39.04 -15.89
CA THR A 109 -30.15 39.24 -16.86
C THR A 109 -28.86 38.54 -16.43
N ALA A 110 -27.91 38.37 -17.37
CA ALA A 110 -26.61 37.80 -17.08
C ALA A 110 -25.76 38.72 -16.16
N PRO A 111 -24.95 38.17 -15.24
CA PRO A 111 -24.05 38.98 -14.43
C PRO A 111 -22.97 39.64 -15.30
N ARG A 112 -22.71 40.92 -15.01
CA ARG A 112 -21.62 41.69 -15.62
C ARG A 112 -20.30 41.27 -15.00
N VAL A 113 -19.55 40.43 -15.71
CA VAL A 113 -18.30 39.83 -15.22
C VAL A 113 -17.11 40.30 -16.06
N LEU A 114 -16.00 40.56 -15.39
CA LEU A 114 -14.74 40.95 -16.02
C LEU A 114 -13.57 40.18 -15.40
N PHE A 115 -12.77 39.55 -16.24
CA PHE A 115 -11.54 38.86 -15.85
C PHE A 115 -10.34 39.65 -16.39
N ILE A 116 -9.32 39.90 -15.56
CA ILE A 116 -8.15 40.70 -15.94
C ILE A 116 -6.89 39.84 -15.78
N GLU A 117 -6.19 39.56 -16.88
CA GLU A 117 -5.03 38.66 -16.91
C GLU A 117 -3.82 39.34 -17.57
N LYS A 118 -2.64 39.12 -17.00
CA LYS A 118 -1.41 39.82 -17.43
C LYS A 118 -0.65 39.14 -18.54
N GLN A 119 -0.85 37.83 -18.73
CA GLN A 119 -0.41 37.15 -19.95
C GLN A 119 -1.27 37.60 -21.15
N SER A 120 -0.70 37.57 -22.35
CA SER A 120 -1.39 37.99 -23.59
C SER A 120 -2.42 36.98 -24.10
N THR A 121 -2.38 35.75 -23.61
CA THR A 121 -3.34 34.66 -23.87
C THR A 121 -3.46 33.77 -22.65
N PHE A 122 -4.50 32.94 -22.55
CA PHE A 122 -4.54 31.87 -21.54
C PHE A 122 -3.32 30.95 -21.70
N ALA A 123 -2.58 30.75 -20.61
CA ALA A 123 -1.48 29.81 -20.54
C ALA A 123 -1.20 29.39 -19.09
N TRP A 124 -1.01 28.09 -18.85
CA TRP A 124 -0.81 27.55 -17.50
C TRP A 124 0.62 27.01 -17.31
N HIS A 125 1.38 27.65 -16.41
CA HIS A 125 2.75 27.28 -16.04
C HIS A 125 3.69 26.95 -17.23
N THR A 126 3.67 27.76 -18.29
CA THR A 126 4.42 27.52 -19.55
C THR A 126 5.89 27.17 -19.35
N GLY A 127 6.61 27.88 -18.45
CA GLY A 127 7.99 27.59 -18.10
C GLY A 127 8.26 26.20 -17.48
N MET A 128 7.21 25.44 -17.15
CA MET A 128 7.22 24.07 -16.60
C MET A 128 6.39 23.08 -17.45
N LEU A 129 6.04 23.41 -18.69
CA LEU A 129 5.48 22.47 -19.67
C LEU A 129 6.63 21.65 -20.30
N LEU A 130 7.15 20.68 -19.54
CA LEU A 130 8.31 19.88 -19.94
C LEU A 130 7.89 18.57 -20.66
N PRO A 131 8.67 18.09 -21.64
CA PRO A 131 8.44 16.80 -22.29
C PRO A 131 8.30 15.66 -21.27
N GLY A 132 7.23 14.87 -21.39
CA GLY A 132 6.93 13.76 -20.49
C GLY A 132 6.44 14.16 -19.09
N ALA A 133 6.28 15.45 -18.78
CA ALA A 133 5.70 15.87 -17.50
C ALA A 133 4.20 15.51 -17.43
N LYS A 134 3.82 14.68 -16.46
CA LYS A 134 2.42 14.30 -16.18
C LYS A 134 1.75 15.33 -15.24
N MET A 135 0.42 15.26 -15.17
CA MET A 135 -0.35 15.78 -14.04
C MET A 135 -0.08 14.95 -12.78
N GLN A 136 -0.11 15.58 -11.60
CA GLN A 136 0.04 14.90 -10.30
C GLN A 136 -1.31 14.56 -9.64
N ILE A 137 -2.41 14.79 -10.35
CA ILE A 137 -3.80 14.66 -9.90
C ILE A 137 -4.62 13.95 -10.98
N SER A 138 -5.63 13.17 -10.59
CA SER A 138 -6.54 12.50 -11.54
C SER A 138 -7.31 13.51 -12.38
N PHE A 139 -7.48 13.24 -13.68
CA PHE A 139 -8.29 14.07 -14.59
C PHE A 139 -9.75 14.25 -14.14
N VAL A 140 -10.26 13.38 -13.25
CA VAL A 140 -11.61 13.50 -12.66
C VAL A 140 -11.72 14.74 -11.74
N LYS A 141 -10.61 15.25 -11.21
CA LYS A 141 -10.53 16.55 -10.51
C LYS A 141 -10.24 17.68 -11.52
N ASP A 142 -11.08 17.78 -12.55
CA ASP A 142 -11.07 18.87 -13.55
C ASP A 142 -11.89 20.10 -13.08
N LEU A 143 -12.16 21.06 -13.98
CA LEU A 143 -12.85 22.33 -13.68
C LEU A 143 -14.36 22.17 -13.38
N ALA A 144 -14.94 20.97 -13.56
CA ALA A 144 -16.39 20.81 -13.49
C ALA A 144 -16.87 19.45 -12.93
N THR A 145 -16.22 18.33 -13.23
CA THR A 145 -16.69 16.96 -12.93
C THR A 145 -17.03 16.74 -11.45
N MET A 146 -16.25 17.32 -10.52
CA MET A 146 -16.50 17.20 -9.08
C MET A 146 -17.73 17.99 -8.57
N ARG A 147 -18.28 18.89 -9.41
CA ARG A 147 -19.46 19.74 -9.16
C ARG A 147 -20.67 19.25 -9.98
N ASP A 148 -20.51 19.04 -11.28
CA ASP A 148 -21.47 18.34 -12.15
C ASP A 148 -20.74 17.60 -13.30
N PRO A 149 -20.73 16.24 -13.30
CA PRO A 149 -20.16 15.43 -14.38
C PRO A 149 -20.79 15.63 -15.77
N ARG A 150 -21.91 16.35 -15.86
CA ARG A 150 -22.63 16.63 -17.12
C ARG A 150 -22.27 17.99 -17.73
N SER A 151 -21.45 18.79 -17.06
CA SER A 151 -20.95 20.06 -17.62
C SER A 151 -20.24 19.82 -18.95
N GLU A 152 -20.39 20.73 -19.90
CA GLU A 152 -19.62 20.63 -21.14
C GLU A 152 -18.11 20.82 -20.89
N PHE A 153 -17.71 21.47 -19.80
CA PHE A 153 -16.32 21.77 -19.46
C PHE A 153 -15.56 20.63 -18.76
N THR A 154 -16.09 19.40 -18.74
CA THR A 154 -15.36 18.23 -18.23
C THR A 154 -14.22 17.80 -19.18
N PHE A 155 -13.13 17.25 -18.62
CA PHE A 155 -11.98 16.78 -19.40
C PHE A 155 -12.37 15.65 -20.38
N MET A 156 -13.35 14.82 -20.00
CA MET A 156 -13.90 13.77 -20.87
C MET A 156 -14.66 14.34 -22.08
N ASN A 157 -15.44 15.41 -21.90
CA ASN A 157 -16.15 16.06 -23.01
C ASN A 157 -15.20 16.86 -23.91
N TYR A 158 -14.15 17.48 -23.34
CA TYR A 158 -13.03 18.02 -24.11
C TYR A 158 -12.40 16.94 -25.01
N LEU A 159 -11.99 15.80 -24.44
CA LEU A 159 -11.43 14.68 -25.20
C LEU A 159 -12.39 14.17 -26.29
N HIS A 160 -13.70 14.19 -26.02
CA HIS A 160 -14.72 13.86 -27.01
C HIS A 160 -14.76 14.88 -28.17
N ARG A 161 -14.78 16.20 -27.89
CA ARG A 161 -14.73 17.23 -28.94
C ARG A 161 -13.43 17.22 -29.74
N GLN A 162 -12.30 16.85 -29.12
CA GLN A 162 -11.01 16.67 -29.83
C GLN A 162 -10.90 15.31 -30.55
N GLY A 163 -11.94 14.46 -30.55
CA GLY A 163 -11.93 13.14 -31.21
C GLY A 163 -11.02 12.08 -30.54
N ARG A 164 -10.45 12.38 -29.38
CA ARG A 164 -9.36 11.63 -28.71
C ARG A 164 -9.79 10.79 -27.50
N LEU A 165 -11.08 10.76 -27.17
CA LEU A 165 -11.58 10.06 -25.98
C LEU A 165 -11.24 8.56 -25.98
N VAL A 166 -11.29 7.91 -27.15
CA VAL A 166 -10.95 6.48 -27.28
C VAL A 166 -9.44 6.27 -27.10
N ASP A 167 -8.62 7.10 -27.75
CA ASP A 167 -7.15 7.02 -27.64
C ASP A 167 -6.68 7.25 -26.21
N PHE A 168 -7.24 8.25 -25.52
CA PHE A 168 -6.94 8.51 -24.12
C PHE A 168 -7.39 7.38 -23.19
N THR A 169 -8.56 6.77 -23.46
CA THR A 169 -9.02 5.59 -22.72
C THR A 169 -8.04 4.43 -22.90
N ASN A 170 -7.48 4.25 -24.10
CA ASN A 170 -6.49 3.20 -24.39
C ASN A 170 -5.13 3.43 -23.70
N LEU A 171 -4.81 4.65 -23.24
CA LEU A 171 -3.61 4.91 -22.42
C LEU A 171 -3.73 4.35 -21.00
N GLY A 172 -4.93 3.98 -20.53
CA GLY A 172 -5.16 3.37 -19.22
C GLY A 172 -4.76 4.24 -18.02
N THR A 173 -4.60 5.55 -18.20
CA THR A 173 -4.05 6.46 -17.18
C THR A 173 -5.07 7.45 -16.62
N PHE A 174 -4.95 7.76 -15.33
CA PHE A 174 -5.65 8.88 -14.70
C PHE A 174 -4.86 10.20 -14.76
N LEU A 175 -3.59 10.15 -15.15
CA LEU A 175 -2.65 11.26 -15.09
C LEU A 175 -2.27 11.72 -16.52
N PRO A 176 -3.06 12.62 -17.14
CA PRO A 176 -2.78 13.14 -18.49
C PRO A 176 -1.45 13.90 -18.55
N ALA A 177 -0.95 14.12 -19.76
CA ALA A 177 0.23 14.96 -19.97
C ALA A 177 -0.08 16.41 -19.55
N ARG A 178 0.88 17.11 -18.93
CA ARG A 178 0.67 18.49 -18.47
C ARG A 178 0.33 19.44 -19.64
N ALA A 179 0.88 19.19 -20.82
CA ALA A 179 0.54 19.91 -22.05
C ALA A 179 -0.88 19.61 -22.57
N GLU A 180 -1.38 18.39 -22.43
CA GLU A 180 -2.76 18.00 -22.80
C GLU A 180 -3.78 18.62 -21.84
N TYR A 181 -3.46 18.68 -20.55
CA TYR A 181 -4.29 19.33 -19.54
C TYR A 181 -4.24 20.86 -19.63
N GLU A 182 -3.11 21.43 -20.07
CA GLU A 182 -3.02 22.87 -20.40
C GLU A 182 -3.83 23.22 -21.65
N ASP A 183 -3.86 22.34 -22.66
CA ASP A 183 -4.69 22.54 -23.86
C ASP A 183 -6.19 22.35 -23.59
N TYR A 184 -6.56 21.43 -22.69
CA TYR A 184 -7.92 21.36 -22.12
C TYR A 184 -8.35 22.70 -21.49
N MET A 185 -7.49 23.30 -20.66
CA MET A 185 -7.83 24.57 -20.01
C MET A 185 -7.80 25.75 -21.00
N ARG A 186 -6.95 25.73 -22.03
CA ARG A 186 -7.01 26.68 -23.16
C ARG A 186 -8.34 26.56 -23.91
N TRP A 187 -8.78 25.33 -24.20
CA TRP A 187 -10.06 25.06 -24.84
C TRP A 187 -11.21 25.61 -24.00
N ALA A 188 -11.25 25.30 -22.69
CA ALA A 188 -12.26 25.83 -21.77
C ALA A 188 -12.20 27.37 -21.66
N ALA A 189 -11.01 27.97 -21.65
CA ALA A 189 -10.82 29.42 -21.60
C ALA A 189 -11.34 30.15 -22.85
N SER A 190 -11.32 29.51 -24.03
CA SER A 190 -11.76 30.14 -25.29
C SER A 190 -13.22 30.63 -25.25
N PHE A 191 -14.10 29.90 -24.54
CA PHE A 191 -15.50 30.25 -24.36
C PHE A 191 -15.73 31.60 -23.66
N PHE A 192 -14.70 32.14 -23.00
CA PHE A 192 -14.78 33.31 -22.13
C PHE A 192 -13.92 34.49 -22.60
N GLU A 193 -13.25 34.41 -23.76
CA GLU A 193 -12.37 35.48 -24.26
C GLU A 193 -13.07 36.85 -24.32
N GLN A 194 -14.37 36.89 -24.62
CA GLN A 194 -15.17 38.12 -24.65
C GLN A 194 -15.35 38.80 -23.28
N VAL A 195 -15.07 38.13 -22.16
CA VAL A 195 -15.10 38.72 -20.80
C VAL A 195 -13.70 38.81 -20.16
N VAL A 196 -12.63 38.54 -20.92
CA VAL A 196 -11.25 38.55 -20.43
C VAL A 196 -10.43 39.67 -21.08
N ARG A 197 -9.85 40.55 -20.27
CA ARG A 197 -8.85 41.54 -20.72
C ARG A 197 -7.45 40.99 -20.43
N TYR A 198 -6.88 40.31 -21.43
CA TYR A 198 -5.49 39.85 -21.46
C TYR A 198 -4.50 41.04 -21.54
N SER A 199 -3.19 40.75 -21.40
CA SER A 199 -2.10 41.74 -21.37
C SER A 199 -2.29 42.88 -20.34
N ASN A 200 -3.00 42.64 -19.25
CA ASN A 200 -3.27 43.63 -18.19
C ASN A 200 -2.90 43.12 -16.80
N GLU A 201 -1.93 43.74 -16.13
CA GLU A 201 -1.56 43.45 -14.74
C GLU A 201 -2.31 44.38 -13.79
N VAL A 202 -3.16 43.84 -12.91
CA VAL A 202 -3.79 44.61 -11.83
C VAL A 202 -2.71 45.06 -10.84
N ILE A 203 -2.74 46.35 -10.50
CA ILE A 203 -1.75 47.00 -9.63
C ILE A 203 -2.33 47.37 -8.26
N SER A 204 -3.62 47.65 -8.17
CA SER A 204 -4.29 47.97 -6.91
C SER A 204 -5.81 47.79 -6.97
N VAL A 205 -6.42 47.49 -5.82
CA VAL A 205 -7.86 47.48 -5.59
C VAL A 205 -8.16 48.35 -4.38
N SER A 206 -8.97 49.38 -4.56
CA SER A 206 -9.31 50.38 -3.54
C SER A 206 -10.82 50.59 -3.44
N PRO A 207 -11.38 50.86 -2.25
CA PRO A 207 -12.79 51.21 -2.08
C PRO A 207 -13.09 52.56 -2.75
N ASP A 208 -14.27 52.72 -3.33
CA ASP A 208 -14.71 54.01 -3.86
C ASP A 208 -14.91 55.04 -2.74
N SER A 209 -14.28 56.20 -2.86
CA SER A 209 -14.21 57.22 -1.81
C SER A 209 -15.53 57.99 -1.60
N GLY A 210 -15.86 58.29 -0.34
CA GLY A 210 -16.90 59.27 0.04
C GLY A 210 -18.22 58.70 0.56
N ALA A 211 -18.40 57.38 0.59
CA ALA A 211 -19.57 56.73 1.19
C ALA A 211 -19.35 56.32 2.65
N LYS A 212 -20.40 56.32 3.47
CA LYS A 212 -20.37 55.74 4.84
C LYS A 212 -20.24 54.21 4.85
N SER A 213 -20.49 53.56 3.72
CA SER A 213 -20.42 52.13 3.50
C SER A 213 -20.09 51.88 2.03
N VAL A 214 -19.02 51.14 1.76
CA VAL A 214 -18.45 50.95 0.43
C VAL A 214 -19.32 50.00 -0.39
N LYS A 215 -19.76 50.43 -1.57
CA LYS A 215 -20.58 49.63 -2.51
C LYS A 215 -19.79 49.06 -3.69
N ASN A 216 -18.71 49.73 -4.06
CA ASN A 216 -17.89 49.42 -5.22
C ASN A 216 -16.41 49.56 -4.86
N PHE A 217 -15.59 48.76 -5.53
CA PHE A 217 -14.14 48.83 -5.51
C PHE A 217 -13.65 49.23 -6.90
N THR A 218 -12.76 50.21 -6.96
CA THR A 218 -11.99 50.55 -8.15
C THR A 218 -10.78 49.63 -8.26
N VAL A 219 -10.70 48.88 -9.35
CA VAL A 219 -9.61 47.98 -9.74
C VAL A 219 -8.78 48.70 -10.81
N GLN A 220 -7.51 49.02 -10.50
CA GLN A 220 -6.59 49.60 -11.48
C GLN A 220 -5.73 48.51 -12.11
N SER A 221 -5.63 48.49 -13.44
CA SER A 221 -4.71 47.63 -14.18
C SER A 221 -3.79 48.42 -15.08
N ARG A 222 -2.58 47.91 -15.30
CA ARG A 222 -1.61 48.41 -16.27
C ARG A 222 -1.51 47.43 -17.43
N ASN A 223 -1.69 47.91 -18.65
CA ASN A 223 -1.40 47.12 -19.84
C ASN A 223 0.12 46.86 -19.92
N VAL A 224 0.52 45.60 -20.08
CA VAL A 224 1.93 45.17 -19.93
C VAL A 224 2.82 45.53 -21.11
N GLU A 225 2.23 45.89 -22.26
CA GLU A 225 2.94 46.24 -23.50
C GLU A 225 3.07 47.77 -23.68
N THR A 226 1.99 48.51 -23.40
CA THR A 226 1.93 49.98 -23.59
C THR A 226 2.22 50.77 -22.31
N GLY A 227 2.12 50.14 -21.13
CA GLY A 227 2.22 50.80 -19.83
C GLY A 227 1.01 51.66 -19.44
N GLN A 228 -0.01 51.76 -20.29
CA GLN A 228 -1.24 52.52 -20.01
C GLN A 228 -1.97 51.95 -18.77
N VAL A 229 -2.50 52.82 -17.92
CA VAL A 229 -3.31 52.42 -16.75
C VAL A 229 -4.79 52.66 -17.05
N CYS A 230 -5.61 51.64 -16.78
CA CYS A 230 -7.07 51.66 -16.87
C CYS A 230 -7.68 51.40 -15.49
N SER A 231 -8.90 51.90 -15.26
CA SER A 231 -9.65 51.71 -14.00
C SER A 231 -11.01 51.10 -14.29
N PHE A 232 -11.36 50.04 -13.58
CA PHE A 232 -12.66 49.37 -13.66
C PHE A 232 -13.35 49.42 -12.30
N ARG A 233 -14.67 49.53 -12.25
CA ARG A 233 -15.44 49.55 -10.99
C ARG A 233 -16.27 48.29 -10.87
N GLY A 234 -16.21 47.61 -9.72
CA GLY A 234 -17.02 46.42 -9.46
C GLY A 234 -17.45 46.30 -8.01
N ARG A 235 -18.62 45.69 -7.79
CA ARG A 235 -19.19 45.44 -6.44
C ARG A 235 -18.38 44.40 -5.67
N ASN A 236 -17.97 43.35 -6.38
CA ASN A 236 -17.31 42.17 -5.84
C ASN A 236 -15.98 41.94 -6.57
N VAL A 237 -14.89 41.72 -5.83
CA VAL A 237 -13.56 41.49 -6.42
C VAL A 237 -12.95 40.18 -5.92
N VAL A 238 -12.61 39.26 -6.82
CA VAL A 238 -11.91 38.00 -6.51
C VAL A 238 -10.44 38.12 -6.88
N PHE A 239 -9.54 37.86 -5.93
CA PHE A 239 -8.11 37.68 -6.21
C PHE A 239 -7.78 36.21 -6.48
N ALA A 240 -7.35 35.89 -7.71
CA ALA A 240 -7.00 34.53 -8.15
C ALA A 240 -5.59 34.45 -8.78
N THR A 241 -4.68 35.37 -8.39
CA THR A 241 -3.36 35.55 -9.01
C THR A 241 -2.33 34.42 -8.79
N GLY A 242 -2.71 33.34 -8.10
CA GLY A 242 -1.83 32.20 -7.84
C GLY A 242 -0.60 32.55 -6.99
N GLY A 243 0.58 32.05 -7.38
CA GLY A 243 1.82 32.18 -6.63
C GLY A 243 2.92 32.91 -7.41
N ALA A 244 3.59 33.86 -6.76
CA ALA A 244 4.77 34.54 -7.29
C ALA A 244 6.06 33.71 -7.05
N PRO A 245 7.04 33.72 -7.98
CA PRO A 245 8.34 33.04 -7.82
C PRO A 245 9.03 33.27 -6.47
N SER A 246 9.51 32.22 -5.80
CA SER A 246 10.12 32.31 -4.47
C SER A 246 11.63 32.11 -4.49
N LEU A 247 12.38 33.13 -4.91
CA LEU A 247 13.84 33.13 -4.73
C LEU A 247 14.22 33.23 -3.23
N PRO A 248 15.29 32.52 -2.77
CA PRO A 248 15.92 32.71 -1.45
C PRO A 248 16.53 34.11 -1.29
N LYS A 249 16.70 34.57 -0.04
CA LYS A 249 17.35 35.88 0.25
C LYS A 249 18.84 35.95 -0.15
N SER A 250 19.53 34.80 -0.22
CA SER A 250 20.93 34.68 -0.63
C SER A 250 21.15 34.74 -2.15
N PHE A 251 20.09 34.82 -2.95
CA PHE A 251 20.16 34.79 -4.41
C PHE A 251 19.99 36.22 -4.95
N PRO A 252 20.73 36.62 -6.02
CA PRO A 252 20.51 37.91 -6.66
C PRO A 252 19.09 37.97 -7.24
N GLN A 253 18.33 39.01 -6.88
CA GLN A 253 16.92 39.14 -7.28
C GLN A 253 16.73 39.34 -8.79
N LYS A 254 17.77 39.80 -9.49
CA LYS A 254 17.83 39.96 -10.95
C LYS A 254 19.23 39.56 -11.42
N HIS A 255 19.34 38.46 -12.16
CA HIS A 255 20.59 38.05 -12.81
C HIS A 255 20.26 37.23 -14.06
N PRO A 256 20.91 37.44 -15.23
CA PRO A 256 20.55 36.75 -16.47
C PRO A 256 20.74 35.23 -16.43
N ARG A 257 21.60 34.73 -15.51
CA ARG A 257 21.87 33.29 -15.30
C ARG A 257 21.38 32.73 -13.96
N VAL A 258 20.54 33.47 -13.21
CA VAL A 258 19.82 32.92 -12.04
C VAL A 258 18.32 33.03 -12.30
N ILE A 259 17.72 31.96 -12.79
CA ILE A 259 16.31 31.91 -13.20
C ILE A 259 15.47 31.12 -12.20
N HIS A 260 14.17 31.39 -12.15
CA HIS A 260 13.23 30.55 -11.39
C HIS A 260 12.68 29.42 -12.29
N SER A 261 12.30 28.28 -11.71
CA SER A 261 11.71 27.15 -12.44
C SER A 261 10.52 27.57 -13.32
N SER A 262 9.71 28.53 -12.89
CA SER A 262 8.58 29.09 -13.64
C SER A 262 8.94 29.77 -14.96
N GLN A 263 10.23 30.01 -15.25
CA GLN A 263 10.72 30.61 -16.49
C GLN A 263 11.41 29.57 -17.40
N TYR A 264 11.78 28.41 -16.86
CA TYR A 264 12.81 27.52 -17.39
C TYR A 264 12.61 27.13 -18.87
N ALA A 265 11.47 26.53 -19.23
CA ALA A 265 11.20 26.09 -20.60
C ALA A 265 11.25 27.22 -21.65
N ASN A 266 10.95 28.46 -21.24
CA ASN A 266 10.88 29.62 -22.11
C ASN A 266 12.27 30.24 -22.34
N VAL A 267 13.14 30.24 -21.32
CA VAL A 267 14.43 30.97 -21.35
C VAL A 267 15.66 30.07 -21.48
N VAL A 268 15.60 28.78 -21.16
CA VAL A 268 16.80 27.92 -21.11
C VAL A 268 17.54 27.89 -22.44
N LYS A 269 16.85 27.78 -23.58
CA LYS A 269 17.45 27.79 -24.92
C LYS A 269 18.02 29.15 -25.36
N GLN A 270 17.63 30.23 -24.68
CA GLN A 270 18.15 31.59 -24.94
C GLN A 270 19.49 31.80 -24.23
N ILE A 271 19.66 31.19 -23.05
CA ILE A 271 20.89 31.25 -22.23
C ILE A 271 21.88 30.16 -22.66
N LEU A 272 21.38 28.94 -22.90
CA LEU A 272 22.14 27.75 -23.29
C LEU A 272 21.80 27.41 -24.75
N SER A 273 22.48 28.08 -25.68
CA SER A 273 22.15 28.09 -27.11
C SER A 273 22.71 26.90 -27.91
N ASN A 274 23.73 26.20 -27.42
CA ASN A 274 24.34 25.04 -28.08
C ASN A 274 24.02 23.74 -27.32
N PRO A 275 23.10 22.87 -27.81
CA PRO A 275 22.75 21.61 -27.14
C PRO A 275 23.92 20.68 -26.81
N ASN A 276 25.00 20.75 -27.57
CA ASN A 276 26.16 19.87 -27.46
C ASN A 276 27.31 20.46 -26.62
N ALA A 277 27.16 21.67 -26.07
CA ALA A 277 28.19 22.28 -25.21
C ALA A 277 28.19 21.66 -23.80
N PRO A 278 29.37 21.53 -23.15
CA PRO A 278 29.49 20.92 -21.82
C PRO A 278 29.14 21.91 -20.69
N TYR A 279 27.92 22.48 -20.75
CA TYR A 279 27.44 23.47 -19.79
C TYR A 279 27.39 22.93 -18.37
N ARG A 280 27.71 23.79 -17.38
CA ARG A 280 27.56 23.48 -15.95
C ARG A 280 26.25 24.07 -15.43
N VAL A 281 25.30 23.26 -15.00
CA VAL A 281 23.97 23.73 -14.58
C VAL A 281 23.63 23.28 -13.16
N ALA A 282 23.32 24.24 -12.28
CA ALA A 282 22.89 23.97 -10.92
C ALA A 282 21.37 24.10 -10.80
N VAL A 283 20.69 23.03 -10.38
CA VAL A 283 19.25 23.01 -10.07
C VAL A 283 19.09 23.02 -8.56
N VAL A 284 18.31 23.94 -8.01
CA VAL A 284 18.21 24.14 -6.55
C VAL A 284 16.81 23.79 -6.05
N GLY A 285 16.68 22.68 -5.32
CA GLY A 285 15.43 22.22 -4.73
C GLY A 285 15.34 20.69 -4.60
N ALA A 286 14.30 20.22 -3.91
CA ALA A 286 14.02 18.79 -3.69
C ALA A 286 12.55 18.40 -3.96
N GLY A 287 11.75 19.32 -4.52
CA GLY A 287 10.37 19.04 -4.93
C GLY A 287 10.26 18.73 -6.43
N GLN A 288 9.09 18.28 -6.88
CA GLN A 288 8.78 17.86 -8.26
C GLN A 288 9.47 18.70 -9.35
N SER A 289 9.34 20.04 -9.32
CA SER A 289 9.93 20.91 -10.36
C SER A 289 11.46 20.84 -10.43
N ALA A 290 12.16 20.54 -9.32
CA ALA A 290 13.60 20.38 -9.32
C ALA A 290 14.01 19.06 -10.00
N ALA A 291 13.30 17.97 -9.69
CA ALA A 291 13.52 16.66 -10.30
C ALA A 291 13.18 16.66 -11.80
N GLU A 292 12.05 17.26 -12.21
CA GLU A 292 11.65 17.37 -13.61
C GLU A 292 12.67 18.17 -14.44
N ILE A 293 13.16 19.30 -13.94
CA ILE A 293 14.18 20.11 -14.61
C ILE A 293 15.51 19.34 -14.68
N PHE A 294 15.93 18.69 -13.59
CA PHE A 294 17.18 17.93 -13.55
C PHE A 294 17.19 16.79 -14.58
N ARG A 295 16.07 16.06 -14.74
CA ARG A 295 15.88 15.03 -15.78
C ARG A 295 15.85 15.63 -17.20
N ASP A 296 15.10 16.71 -17.39
CA ASP A 296 14.90 17.35 -18.70
C ASP A 296 16.19 18.01 -19.23
N LEU A 297 17.04 18.56 -18.35
CA LEU A 297 18.36 19.08 -18.71
C LEU A 297 19.25 18.00 -19.33
N GLN A 298 19.34 16.82 -18.73
CA GLN A 298 20.14 15.69 -19.22
C GLN A 298 19.73 15.30 -20.65
N ASN A 299 18.42 15.30 -20.90
CA ASN A 299 17.87 14.93 -22.21
C ASN A 299 18.01 16.06 -23.26
N LYS A 300 18.07 17.34 -22.85
CA LYS A 300 18.21 18.51 -23.75
C LYS A 300 19.65 18.93 -24.02
N PHE A 301 20.56 18.65 -23.08
CA PHE A 301 21.97 19.01 -23.13
C PHE A 301 22.82 17.79 -22.72
N PRO A 302 22.98 16.78 -23.59
CA PRO A 302 23.55 15.48 -23.21
C PRO A 302 24.98 15.55 -22.66
N ASN A 303 25.75 16.57 -23.07
CA ASN A 303 27.13 16.78 -22.62
C ASN A 303 27.22 17.64 -21.33
N SER A 304 26.09 18.07 -20.75
CA SER A 304 26.09 19.00 -19.61
C SER A 304 26.45 18.34 -18.28
N HIS A 305 27.16 19.07 -17.43
CA HIS A 305 27.40 18.70 -16.04
C HIS A 305 26.30 19.32 -15.17
N THR A 306 25.41 18.49 -14.61
CA THR A 306 24.25 18.95 -13.84
C THR A 306 24.39 18.62 -12.36
N ARG A 307 24.05 19.57 -11.48
CA ARG A 307 24.08 19.39 -10.02
C ARG A 307 22.71 19.71 -9.42
N LEU A 308 22.05 18.74 -8.82
CA LEU A 308 20.83 18.93 -8.02
C LEU A 308 21.23 19.23 -6.57
N LEU A 309 21.15 20.50 -6.17
CA LEU A 309 21.54 21.00 -4.85
C LEU A 309 20.30 21.06 -3.94
N MET A 310 20.32 20.30 -2.85
CA MET A 310 19.18 20.20 -1.92
C MET A 310 19.59 20.25 -0.44
N ARG A 311 18.81 21.00 0.36
CA ARG A 311 18.95 21.10 1.83
C ARG A 311 18.38 19.90 2.59
N GLN A 312 17.67 19.02 1.90
CA GLN A 312 17.24 17.72 2.42
C GLN A 312 18.27 16.67 2.01
N GLU A 313 18.49 15.64 2.82
CA GLU A 313 19.47 14.60 2.49
C GLU A 313 19.02 13.69 1.34
N PHE A 314 17.71 13.52 1.17
CA PHE A 314 17.11 12.63 0.19
C PHE A 314 15.92 13.29 -0.50
N LEU A 315 15.71 12.98 -1.77
CA LEU A 315 14.40 13.15 -2.43
C LEU A 315 13.38 12.27 -1.71
N ARG A 316 12.14 12.76 -1.57
CA ARG A 316 11.07 12.08 -0.83
C ARG A 316 9.87 11.84 -1.74
N PRO A 317 9.24 10.65 -1.70
CA PRO A 317 8.03 10.38 -2.47
C PRO A 317 6.89 11.30 -2.01
N SER A 318 6.06 11.73 -2.97
CA SER A 318 4.77 12.37 -2.67
C SER A 318 3.78 11.34 -2.15
N ASP A 319 3.25 11.55 -0.95
CA ASP A 319 2.18 10.70 -0.41
C ASP A 319 0.84 11.03 -1.11
N ASP A 320 0.36 10.11 -1.94
CA ASP A 320 -0.98 10.15 -2.53
C ASP A 320 -1.86 8.96 -2.10
N SER A 321 -1.49 8.30 -0.99
CA SER A 321 -2.20 7.14 -0.44
C SER A 321 -3.66 7.50 -0.10
N PRO A 322 -4.64 6.58 -0.30
CA PRO A 322 -6.06 6.96 -0.33
C PRO A 322 -6.56 7.69 0.93
N PHE A 323 -6.13 7.29 2.13
CA PHE A 323 -6.55 7.93 3.38
C PHE A 323 -5.94 9.32 3.59
N VAL A 324 -4.67 9.53 3.21
CA VAL A 324 -4.01 10.83 3.34
C VAL A 324 -4.52 11.80 2.27
N ASN A 325 -4.75 11.29 1.05
CA ASN A 325 -5.29 12.03 -0.10
C ASN A 325 -6.72 12.59 0.15
N CYS A 326 -7.46 12.07 1.13
CA CYS A 326 -8.72 12.66 1.61
C CYS A 326 -8.59 14.11 2.10
N VAL A 327 -7.38 14.58 2.45
CA VAL A 327 -7.12 16.01 2.76
C VAL A 327 -7.41 16.93 1.56
N PHE A 328 -7.50 16.37 0.34
CA PHE A 328 -7.85 17.05 -0.91
C PHE A 328 -9.29 16.75 -1.38
N ASN A 329 -10.19 16.33 -0.49
CA ASN A 329 -11.61 16.23 -0.79
C ASN A 329 -12.30 17.58 -0.55
N PRO A 330 -13.22 18.04 -1.44
CA PRO A 330 -13.91 19.32 -1.24
C PRO A 330 -14.67 19.41 0.08
N GLU A 331 -15.30 18.32 0.52
CA GLU A 331 -16.03 18.28 1.80
C GLU A 331 -15.13 18.40 3.04
N TYR A 332 -13.83 18.11 2.94
CA TYR A 332 -12.90 18.19 4.08
C TYR A 332 -12.68 19.64 4.56
N ILE A 333 -13.03 20.62 3.73
CA ILE A 333 -12.88 22.04 4.06
C ILE A 333 -13.86 22.45 5.18
N GLU A 334 -15.04 21.83 5.25
CA GLU A 334 -15.98 22.02 6.38
C GLU A 334 -15.43 21.49 7.70
N ASP A 335 -14.59 20.45 7.64
CA ASP A 335 -13.98 19.84 8.81
C ASP A 335 -12.75 20.63 9.29
N ILE A 336 -11.95 21.21 8.40
CA ILE A 336 -10.71 21.93 8.75
C ILE A 336 -10.95 23.41 9.10
N PHE A 337 -11.80 24.14 8.36
CA PHE A 337 -11.99 25.58 8.54
C PHE A 337 -12.38 26.01 9.97
N PRO A 338 -13.35 25.37 10.65
CA PRO A 338 -13.74 25.76 12.02
C PRO A 338 -12.72 25.36 13.10
N ARG A 339 -11.62 24.69 12.75
CA ARG A 339 -10.57 24.29 13.71
C ARG A 339 -9.70 25.48 14.09
N SER A 340 -9.07 25.39 15.25
CA SER A 340 -8.15 26.42 15.75
C SER A 340 -6.90 26.56 14.88
N ALA A 341 -6.32 27.77 14.87
CA ALA A 341 -5.07 28.07 14.17
C ALA A 341 -3.95 27.07 14.50
N LYS A 342 -3.84 26.64 15.77
CA LYS A 342 -2.89 25.62 16.21
C LYS A 342 -3.12 24.27 15.53
N HIS A 343 -4.37 23.80 15.49
CA HIS A 343 -4.71 22.53 14.85
C HIS A 343 -4.44 22.57 13.33
N ARG A 344 -4.86 23.64 12.66
CA ARG A 344 -4.59 23.83 11.21
C ARG A 344 -3.10 23.89 10.90
N ASN A 345 -2.31 24.63 11.68
CA ASN A 345 -0.85 24.67 11.53
C ASN A 345 -0.18 23.30 11.74
N ASN A 346 -0.66 22.50 12.69
CA ASN A 346 -0.14 21.15 12.93
C ASN A 346 -0.48 20.20 11.76
N LEU A 347 -1.74 20.17 11.34
CA LEU A 347 -2.21 19.35 10.22
C LEU A 347 -1.49 19.69 8.90
N LEU A 348 -1.25 20.97 8.63
CA LEU A 348 -0.47 21.45 7.48
C LEU A 348 1.05 21.14 7.60
N ALA A 349 1.55 20.83 8.79
CA ALA A 349 2.92 20.36 8.99
C ALA A 349 3.03 18.84 8.81
N GLU A 350 2.02 18.09 9.24
CA GLU A 350 1.88 16.64 9.14
C GLU A 350 1.63 16.20 7.68
N ALA A 351 0.54 16.67 7.07
CA ALA A 351 0.17 16.34 5.69
C ALA A 351 1.09 16.98 4.63
N ARG A 352 2.17 17.65 5.03
CA ARG A 352 3.12 18.35 4.14
C ARG A 352 3.73 17.43 3.06
N GLY A 353 3.93 16.15 3.38
CA GLY A 353 4.50 15.13 2.50
C GLY A 353 3.66 14.79 1.26
N THR A 354 2.43 15.31 1.17
CA THR A 354 1.57 15.16 -0.02
C THR A 354 1.96 16.10 -1.17
N ASN A 355 2.49 17.29 -0.87
CA ASN A 355 2.58 18.40 -1.84
C ASN A 355 3.92 19.16 -1.79
N TYR A 356 4.55 19.33 -0.61
CA TYR A 356 5.60 20.34 -0.42
C TYR A 356 6.98 19.78 -0.10
N GLY A 357 7.86 19.76 -1.11
CA GLY A 357 9.24 19.26 -1.00
C GLY A 357 9.30 17.74 -1.17
N VAL A 358 8.53 17.25 -2.14
CA VAL A 358 8.38 15.84 -2.51
C VAL A 358 8.30 15.70 -4.04
N VAL A 359 8.54 14.49 -4.53
CA VAL A 359 8.61 14.11 -5.96
C VAL A 359 7.76 12.86 -6.17
N ARG A 360 7.13 12.71 -7.34
CA ARG A 360 6.41 11.48 -7.71
C ARG A 360 7.37 10.28 -7.73
N LEU A 361 6.95 9.13 -7.16
CA LEU A 361 7.82 7.95 -6.99
C LEU A 361 8.47 7.49 -8.31
N GLU A 362 7.69 7.35 -9.39
CA GLU A 362 8.18 7.02 -10.75
C GLU A 362 9.38 7.88 -11.20
N LEU A 363 9.42 9.16 -10.80
CA LEU A 363 10.47 10.12 -11.16
C LEU A 363 11.66 10.08 -10.18
N ILE A 364 11.48 9.60 -8.96
CA ILE A 364 12.60 9.26 -8.06
C ILE A 364 13.30 8.00 -8.59
N GLU A 365 12.53 7.02 -9.06
CA GLU A 365 13.03 5.76 -9.60
C GLU A 365 13.82 5.99 -10.90
N ASP A 366 13.26 6.68 -11.90
CA ASP A 366 13.98 7.07 -13.14
C ASP A 366 15.28 7.84 -12.85
N LEU A 367 15.27 8.75 -11.88
CA LEU A 367 16.47 9.48 -11.47
C LEU A 367 17.49 8.58 -10.76
N TYR A 368 17.04 7.61 -9.95
CA TYR A 368 17.93 6.67 -9.26
C TYR A 368 18.56 5.66 -10.21
N GLU A 369 17.80 5.16 -11.20
CA GLU A 369 18.31 4.30 -12.28
C GLU A 369 19.43 5.01 -13.03
N ARG A 370 19.24 6.27 -13.46
CA ARG A 370 20.27 7.10 -14.09
C ARG A 370 21.51 7.30 -13.22
N GLN A 371 21.35 7.47 -11.90
CA GLN A 371 22.50 7.52 -10.97
C GLN A 371 23.22 6.16 -10.85
N TYR A 372 22.48 5.05 -10.93
CA TYR A 372 23.04 3.70 -10.92
C TYR A 372 23.78 3.36 -12.22
N GLU A 373 23.29 3.80 -13.38
CA GLU A 373 23.98 3.68 -14.67
C GLU A 373 25.35 4.39 -14.65
N GLN A 374 25.39 5.64 -14.19
CA GLN A 374 26.67 6.36 -13.98
C GLN A 374 27.60 5.60 -13.02
N ARG A 375 27.07 5.03 -11.92
CA ARG A 375 27.86 4.19 -10.99
C ARG A 375 28.41 2.93 -11.64
N ARG A 376 27.66 2.30 -12.54
CA ARG A 376 28.04 1.08 -13.27
C ARG A 376 29.15 1.36 -14.28
N GLU A 377 29.10 2.50 -14.96
CA GLU A 377 29.95 2.79 -16.12
C GLU A 377 31.16 3.67 -15.78
N LEU A 378 31.00 4.64 -14.87
CA LEU A 378 32.04 5.58 -14.43
C LEU A 378 32.66 5.19 -13.07
N GLY A 379 32.07 4.19 -12.40
CA GLY A 379 32.56 3.65 -11.13
C GLY A 379 32.00 4.34 -9.88
N ARG A 380 32.59 4.01 -8.72
CA ARG A 380 32.04 4.37 -7.39
C ARG A 380 32.30 5.80 -6.93
N ASP A 381 33.27 6.51 -7.52
CA ASP A 381 33.51 7.92 -7.21
C ASP A 381 32.46 8.78 -7.90
N ASP A 382 31.60 9.46 -7.13
CA ASP A 382 30.53 10.28 -7.70
C ASP A 382 31.05 11.58 -8.30
N LYS A 383 32.30 12.00 -7.97
CA LYS A 383 32.90 13.25 -8.44
C LYS A 383 33.16 13.29 -9.94
N VAL A 384 33.33 12.13 -10.57
CA VAL A 384 33.51 12.01 -12.03
C VAL A 384 32.20 11.88 -12.81
N TRP A 385 31.05 11.77 -12.13
CA TRP A 385 29.75 11.64 -12.80
C TRP A 385 29.29 13.01 -13.37
N PRO A 386 28.76 13.06 -14.60
CA PRO A 386 28.25 14.31 -15.17
C PRO A 386 27.02 14.85 -14.43
N HIS A 387 26.15 13.97 -13.91
CA HIS A 387 24.90 14.36 -13.26
C HIS A 387 24.91 13.94 -11.78
N ARG A 388 25.06 14.88 -10.85
CA ARG A 388 25.17 14.60 -9.40
C ARG A 388 23.97 15.14 -8.62
N ILE A 389 23.51 14.38 -7.62
CA ILE A 389 22.49 14.79 -6.65
C ILE A 389 23.19 14.95 -5.30
N LEU A 390 23.14 16.16 -4.71
CA LEU A 390 23.91 16.53 -3.53
C LEU A 390 22.98 16.89 -2.36
N GLY A 391 22.87 15.96 -1.41
CA GLY A 391 22.14 16.08 -0.15
C GLY A 391 22.82 17.03 0.85
N GLY A 392 22.04 17.53 1.81
CA GLY A 392 22.57 18.31 2.93
C GLY A 392 23.28 19.61 2.53
N ARG A 393 22.96 20.22 1.37
CA ARG A 393 23.65 21.40 0.83
C ARG A 393 22.81 22.68 0.91
N GLN A 394 23.42 23.76 1.43
CA GLN A 394 22.83 25.11 1.46
C GLN A 394 23.71 26.15 0.78
N ILE A 395 23.18 26.81 -0.25
CA ILE A 395 23.82 27.96 -0.91
C ILE A 395 23.80 29.19 0.01
N ARG A 396 25.00 29.73 0.29
CA ARG A 396 25.25 30.91 1.14
C ARG A 396 25.23 32.20 0.32
N SER A 397 25.91 32.24 -0.82
CA SER A 397 25.91 33.33 -1.80
C SER A 397 25.98 32.77 -3.24
N ILE A 398 25.68 33.62 -4.22
CA ILE A 398 25.94 33.37 -5.64
C ILE A 398 26.61 34.62 -6.19
N GLU A 399 27.83 34.50 -6.72
CA GLU A 399 28.67 35.63 -7.13
C GLU A 399 28.97 35.60 -8.63
N PRO A 400 28.94 36.74 -9.34
CA PRO A 400 29.18 36.79 -10.77
C PRO A 400 30.68 36.71 -11.11
N LEU A 401 31.02 35.86 -12.08
CA LEU A 401 32.38 35.71 -12.58
C LEU A 401 32.64 36.66 -13.76
N ALA A 402 33.91 36.99 -14.03
CA ALA A 402 34.31 37.97 -15.04
C ALA A 402 34.01 37.55 -16.50
N ASP A 403 33.84 36.25 -16.76
CA ASP A 403 33.37 35.69 -18.03
C ASP A 403 31.82 35.63 -18.14
N GLY A 404 31.14 36.16 -17.12
CA GLY A 404 29.69 36.19 -17.02
C GLY A 404 29.05 34.89 -16.52
N ARG A 405 29.81 33.84 -16.16
CA ARG A 405 29.29 32.69 -15.37
C ARG A 405 29.02 33.11 -13.92
N VAL A 406 28.59 32.20 -13.06
CA VAL A 406 28.45 32.44 -11.61
C VAL A 406 29.18 31.37 -10.81
N ASP A 407 29.72 31.73 -9.66
CA ASP A 407 30.12 30.77 -8.62
C ASP A 407 29.03 30.67 -7.54
N LEU A 408 28.87 29.49 -6.96
CA LEU A 408 27.94 29.21 -5.88
C LEU A 408 28.74 28.77 -4.65
N HIS A 409 28.71 29.58 -3.60
CA HIS A 409 29.28 29.21 -2.30
C HIS A 409 28.25 28.32 -1.58
N VAL A 410 28.60 27.06 -1.33
CA VAL A 410 27.71 26.05 -0.78
C VAL A 410 28.28 25.49 0.50
N GLN A 411 27.51 25.50 1.57
CA GLN A 411 27.88 24.86 2.83
C GLN A 411 27.22 23.49 2.97
N SER A 412 27.97 22.51 3.47
CA SER A 412 27.41 21.25 3.96
C SER A 412 26.73 21.41 5.33
N LEU A 413 25.68 20.63 5.58
CA LEU A 413 24.85 20.65 6.79
C LEU A 413 25.13 19.41 7.67
N GLU A 414 26.40 19.23 8.04
CA GLU A 414 26.88 18.02 8.74
C GLU A 414 26.66 18.06 10.26
N GLU A 415 26.94 19.18 10.95
CA GLU A 415 26.69 19.33 12.39
C GLU A 415 26.00 20.65 12.77
N ILE A 416 25.31 20.64 13.92
CA ILE A 416 24.67 21.81 14.55
C ILE A 416 25.35 22.04 15.90
N THR A 417 26.05 23.17 16.05
CA THR A 417 26.59 23.65 17.32
C THR A 417 25.72 24.81 17.85
N PRO A 418 25.88 25.24 19.13
CA PRO A 418 25.17 26.41 19.66
C PRO A 418 25.43 27.72 18.88
N GLU A 419 26.57 27.83 18.21
CA GLU A 419 26.98 28.98 17.40
C GLU A 419 26.47 28.93 15.94
N GLY A 420 26.09 27.75 15.44
CA GLY A 420 25.53 27.60 14.09
C GLY A 420 25.77 26.24 13.44
N PHE A 421 25.81 26.21 12.11
CA PHE A 421 26.21 25.03 11.34
C PHE A 421 27.72 25.06 11.08
N VAL A 422 28.43 24.06 11.58
CA VAL A 422 29.81 23.76 11.18
C VAL A 422 29.74 22.72 10.07
N GLY A 423 30.43 22.99 8.97
CA GLY A 423 30.38 22.15 7.77
C GLY A 423 31.22 22.76 6.65
N VAL A 424 31.76 21.89 5.80
CA VAL A 424 32.69 22.26 4.72
C VAL A 424 32.03 23.25 3.74
N GLU A 425 32.80 24.23 3.29
CA GLU A 425 32.43 25.14 2.21
C GLU A 425 32.95 24.60 0.87
N GLU A 426 32.06 24.52 -0.11
CA GLU A 426 32.28 24.00 -1.46
C GLU A 426 31.93 25.09 -2.49
N HIS A 427 32.79 25.27 -3.49
CA HIS A 427 32.61 26.23 -4.59
C HIS A 427 32.23 25.50 -5.88
N PHE A 428 31.31 26.08 -6.65
CA PHE A 428 30.72 25.47 -7.84
C PHE A 428 30.44 26.50 -8.95
N GLU A 429 31.39 26.68 -9.88
CA GLU A 429 31.12 27.45 -11.11
C GLU A 429 29.97 26.83 -11.93
N ALA A 430 29.02 27.66 -12.37
CA ALA A 430 27.88 27.30 -13.21
C ALA A 430 27.60 28.32 -14.33
N ASP A 431 27.18 27.82 -15.50
CA ASP A 431 26.65 28.61 -16.61
C ASP A 431 25.19 29.05 -16.39
N LEU A 432 24.43 28.32 -15.57
CA LEU A 432 23.04 28.59 -15.26
C LEU A 432 22.68 28.03 -13.88
N VAL A 433 21.99 28.83 -13.07
CA VAL A 433 21.35 28.42 -11.82
C VAL A 433 19.85 28.48 -11.98
N ILE A 434 19.17 27.39 -11.63
CA ILE A 434 17.73 27.23 -11.74
C ILE A 434 17.14 27.01 -10.35
N ALA A 435 16.55 28.06 -9.79
CA ALA A 435 15.88 28.02 -8.50
C ALA A 435 14.50 27.34 -8.65
N ALA A 436 14.40 26.08 -8.26
CA ALA A 436 13.14 25.34 -8.15
C ALA A 436 12.58 25.44 -6.72
N THR A 437 12.57 26.65 -6.18
CA THR A 437 12.41 26.96 -4.74
C THR A 437 10.98 27.32 -4.32
N GLY A 438 9.99 27.07 -5.20
CA GLY A 438 8.56 27.18 -4.91
C GLY A 438 7.98 28.58 -5.12
N TYR A 439 6.82 28.85 -4.54
CA TYR A 439 6.06 30.09 -4.78
C TYR A 439 5.58 30.74 -3.48
N LYS A 440 5.47 32.07 -3.47
CA LYS A 440 4.89 32.89 -2.40
C LYS A 440 3.48 33.34 -2.81
N ARG A 441 2.51 33.19 -1.91
CA ARG A 441 1.09 33.54 -2.15
C ARG A 441 0.71 34.70 -1.23
N GLY A 442 0.82 35.93 -1.75
CA GLY A 442 0.65 37.16 -0.96
C GLY A 442 0.51 38.47 -1.75
N ALA A 443 0.46 38.44 -3.08
CA ALA A 443 0.33 39.67 -3.89
C ALA A 443 -0.98 40.44 -3.63
N HIS A 444 -2.03 39.74 -3.18
CA HIS A 444 -3.29 40.36 -2.74
C HIS A 444 -3.09 41.33 -1.56
N VAL A 445 -2.09 41.13 -0.70
CA VAL A 445 -1.85 41.98 0.48
C VAL A 445 -1.50 43.40 0.04
N ASP A 446 -0.56 43.53 -0.91
CA ASP A 446 -0.14 44.81 -1.46
C ASP A 446 -1.18 45.42 -2.41
N MET A 447 -1.84 44.62 -3.25
CA MET A 447 -2.90 45.13 -4.13
C MET A 447 -4.10 45.68 -3.35
N LEU A 448 -4.45 45.07 -2.21
CA LEU A 448 -5.59 45.48 -1.37
C LEU A 448 -5.24 46.61 -0.38
N ARG A 449 -4.06 47.25 -0.51
CA ARG A 449 -3.58 48.29 0.43
C ARG A 449 -4.56 49.44 0.63
N GLY A 450 -5.28 49.84 -0.41
CA GLY A 450 -6.29 50.90 -0.32
C GLY A 450 -7.50 50.56 0.57
N ALA A 451 -7.67 49.31 0.99
CA ALA A 451 -8.78 48.86 1.86
C ALA A 451 -8.33 48.45 3.28
N TRP A 452 -7.05 48.63 3.65
CA TRP A 452 -6.55 48.15 4.94
C TRP A 452 -7.27 48.78 6.15
N ASP A 453 -7.67 50.05 6.08
CA ASP A 453 -8.37 50.75 7.17
C ASP A 453 -9.82 50.26 7.40
N LEU A 454 -10.36 49.47 6.46
CA LEU A 454 -11.64 48.79 6.60
C LEU A 454 -11.52 47.43 7.31
N LEU A 455 -10.30 46.96 7.59
CA LEU A 455 -10.05 45.67 8.25
C LEU A 455 -10.20 45.76 9.79
N PRO A 456 -10.55 44.66 10.47
CA PRO A 456 -10.51 44.58 11.92
C PRO A 456 -9.07 44.73 12.45
N LYS A 457 -8.94 45.34 13.64
CA LYS A 457 -7.66 45.38 14.37
C LYS A 457 -7.17 43.97 14.69
N ALA A 458 -5.86 43.78 14.65
CA ALA A 458 -5.24 42.51 14.99
C ALA A 458 -5.47 42.16 16.46
N LEU A 459 -5.66 40.87 16.75
CA LEU A 459 -5.70 40.37 18.12
C LEU A 459 -4.27 40.16 18.63
N PRO A 460 -3.90 40.65 19.83
CA PRO A 460 -2.56 40.47 20.38
C PRO A 460 -2.29 38.97 20.61
N SER A 461 -1.39 38.41 19.80
CA SER A 461 -1.11 36.97 19.75
C SER A 461 0.29 36.67 20.28
N ASN A 462 0.38 36.08 21.48
CA ASN A 462 1.64 35.60 22.05
C ASN A 462 2.15 34.29 21.38
N VAL A 463 1.73 34.00 20.15
CA VAL A 463 2.09 32.77 19.43
C VAL A 463 2.31 33.08 17.94
N GLU A 464 3.56 32.93 17.50
CA GLU A 464 3.91 32.95 16.08
C GLU A 464 3.41 31.67 15.37
N TYR A 465 2.42 31.84 14.48
CA TYR A 465 2.11 30.86 13.45
C TYR A 465 2.62 31.36 12.09
N ARG A 466 2.73 30.49 11.09
CA ARG A 466 3.10 30.92 9.72
C ARG A 466 2.07 31.93 9.18
N LYS A 467 2.54 32.92 8.39
CA LYS A 467 1.64 33.88 7.71
C LYS A 467 0.57 33.12 6.89
N GLY A 468 -0.67 33.59 6.92
CA GLY A 468 -1.83 32.92 6.31
C GLY A 468 -2.60 31.97 7.24
N ILE A 469 -2.01 31.47 8.34
CA ILE A 469 -2.70 30.56 9.28
C ILE A 469 -3.87 31.25 10.00
N ALA A 470 -3.73 32.52 10.36
CA ALA A 470 -4.81 33.33 10.94
C ALA A 470 -5.36 34.40 9.98
N GLY A 471 -4.87 34.41 8.74
CA GLY A 471 -4.90 35.58 7.86
C GLY A 471 -3.52 36.22 7.71
N TRP A 472 -3.50 37.48 7.24
CA TRP A 472 -2.29 38.29 7.07
C TRP A 472 -2.41 39.58 7.88
N ASN A 473 -1.46 39.83 8.78
CA ASN A 473 -1.38 41.11 9.48
C ASN A 473 -0.72 42.17 8.58
N VAL A 474 -1.21 43.40 8.69
CA VAL A 474 -0.79 44.60 7.97
C VAL A 474 -0.79 45.80 8.92
N ASP A 475 0.17 46.70 8.75
CA ASP A 475 0.31 47.90 9.59
C ASP A 475 -0.45 49.08 8.99
N THR A 476 -1.26 49.77 9.79
CA THR A 476 -1.97 51.01 9.44
C THR A 476 -1.65 52.11 10.45
N GLU A 477 -2.01 53.37 10.16
CA GLU A 477 -1.82 54.49 11.09
C GLU A 477 -2.60 54.30 12.41
N ASP A 478 -3.71 53.55 12.37
CA ASP A 478 -4.50 53.12 13.53
C ASP A 478 -3.92 51.90 14.29
N GLY A 479 -2.77 51.38 13.87
CA GLY A 479 -2.11 50.17 14.38
C GLY A 479 -2.27 48.93 13.49
N GLU A 480 -1.87 47.77 14.01
CA GLU A 480 -1.91 46.49 13.29
C GLU A 480 -3.35 46.02 13.04
N ARG A 481 -3.62 45.55 11.82
CA ARG A 481 -4.91 45.02 11.36
C ARG A 481 -4.73 43.67 10.65
N THR A 482 -5.80 42.87 10.53
CA THR A 482 -5.70 41.52 9.95
C THR A 482 -6.65 41.31 8.77
N ILE A 483 -6.09 40.94 7.62
CA ILE A 483 -6.83 40.34 6.48
C ILE A 483 -7.20 38.90 6.88
N ALA A 484 -8.40 38.71 7.42
CA ALA A 484 -8.96 37.40 7.74
C ALA A 484 -10.10 37.04 6.77
N VAL A 485 -10.31 35.74 6.49
CA VAL A 485 -11.35 35.26 5.56
C VAL A 485 -12.49 34.51 6.24
N GLY A 486 -13.66 34.53 5.60
CA GLY A 486 -14.80 33.63 5.83
C GLY A 486 -14.58 32.24 5.23
N ARG A 487 -15.57 31.35 5.44
CA ARG A 487 -15.60 29.98 4.88
C ARG A 487 -15.90 29.98 3.39
N ASP A 488 -16.59 31.01 2.96
CA ASP A 488 -16.93 31.42 1.60
C ASP A 488 -15.78 32.15 0.89
N TYR A 489 -14.57 32.16 1.46
CA TYR A 489 -13.39 32.90 0.99
C TYR A 489 -13.50 34.45 1.00
N GLN A 490 -14.57 35.04 1.55
CA GLN A 490 -14.73 36.51 1.63
C GLN A 490 -13.79 37.13 2.68
N VAL A 491 -13.18 38.29 2.39
CA VAL A 491 -12.41 39.09 3.34
C VAL A 491 -13.35 39.74 4.37
N LYS A 492 -13.04 39.54 5.65
CA LYS A 492 -13.81 40.08 6.77
C LYS A 492 -13.43 41.53 7.05
N PHE A 493 -14.22 42.45 6.51
CA PHE A 493 -14.17 43.87 6.85
C PHE A 493 -14.89 44.19 8.17
N LEU A 494 -14.71 45.40 8.67
CA LEU A 494 -15.41 45.93 9.85
C LEU A 494 -16.93 46.04 9.57
N PRO A 495 -17.81 45.64 10.51
CA PRO A 495 -19.26 45.68 10.31
C PRO A 495 -19.77 47.03 9.83
N GLY A 496 -20.52 47.03 8.72
CA GLY A 496 -21.12 48.22 8.10
C GLY A 496 -20.17 49.05 7.22
N THR A 497 -18.86 48.81 7.21
CA THR A 497 -17.90 49.57 6.38
C THR A 497 -17.97 49.22 4.89
N VAL A 498 -18.41 48.00 4.57
CA VAL A 498 -18.76 47.54 3.21
C VAL A 498 -20.25 47.21 3.21
N ALA A 499 -20.93 47.48 2.09
CA ALA A 499 -22.37 47.33 1.94
C ALA A 499 -22.76 45.90 1.54
N ASP A 500 -23.93 45.45 1.99
CA ASP A 500 -24.47 44.12 1.67
C ASP A 500 -24.49 43.86 0.15
N GLY A 501 -24.03 42.68 -0.27
CA GLY A 501 -23.87 42.31 -1.69
C GLY A 501 -22.63 42.89 -2.39
N SER A 502 -21.68 43.45 -1.62
CA SER A 502 -20.39 43.99 -2.09
C SER A 502 -19.25 43.37 -1.27
N GLY A 503 -18.05 43.21 -1.82
CA GLY A 503 -16.92 42.65 -1.06
C GLY A 503 -15.68 42.26 -1.85
N VAL A 504 -14.76 41.57 -1.16
CA VAL A 504 -13.51 41.04 -1.72
C VAL A 504 -13.33 39.58 -1.31
N TRP A 505 -12.84 38.73 -2.21
CA TRP A 505 -12.64 37.30 -2.02
C TRP A 505 -11.21 36.88 -2.39
N LEU A 506 -10.66 35.88 -1.69
CA LEU A 506 -9.28 35.40 -1.89
C LEU A 506 -9.24 33.92 -2.30
N GLN A 507 -8.74 33.63 -3.50
CA GLN A 507 -8.66 32.29 -4.09
C GLN A 507 -7.21 31.85 -4.32
N GLY A 508 -6.87 30.62 -3.92
CA GLY A 508 -5.55 30.05 -4.13
C GLY A 508 -4.46 30.70 -3.26
N CYS A 509 -4.81 31.19 -2.08
CA CYS A 509 -3.86 31.63 -1.07
C CYS A 509 -4.32 31.37 0.38
N CYS A 510 -5.49 30.77 0.56
CA CYS A 510 -6.16 30.57 1.82
C CYS A 510 -5.82 29.23 2.49
N GLU A 511 -4.83 28.48 2.01
CA GLU A 511 -4.32 27.20 2.56
C GLU A 511 -4.29 27.14 4.10
N GLY A 512 -3.80 28.20 4.75
CA GLY A 512 -3.71 28.26 6.22
C GLY A 512 -5.06 28.16 6.95
N THR A 513 -6.16 28.45 6.26
CA THR A 513 -7.55 28.38 6.76
C THR A 513 -8.38 27.27 6.11
N HIS A 514 -8.17 26.97 4.82
CA HIS A 514 -9.01 26.06 4.03
C HIS A 514 -8.33 24.70 3.71
N GLY A 515 -7.03 24.53 3.98
CA GLY A 515 -6.29 23.28 3.78
C GLY A 515 -5.48 23.22 2.48
N LEU A 516 -4.75 22.11 2.27
CA LEU A 516 -3.80 21.94 1.16
C LEU A 516 -4.46 21.94 -0.24
N SER A 517 -5.78 21.78 -0.31
CA SER A 517 -6.58 21.83 -1.55
C SER A 517 -6.67 23.22 -2.18
N ASP A 518 -6.65 24.31 -1.39
CA ASP A 518 -6.77 25.70 -1.85
C ASP A 518 -5.75 26.04 -2.96
N THR A 519 -4.53 25.52 -2.86
CA THR A 519 -3.45 25.87 -3.78
C THR A 519 -3.43 25.06 -5.07
N LEU A 520 -4.38 24.12 -5.25
CA LEU A 520 -4.44 23.07 -6.26
C LEU A 520 -5.83 22.97 -6.91
N PHE A 521 -6.00 22.08 -7.89
CA PHE A 521 -7.30 21.78 -8.56
C PHE A 521 -8.30 21.03 -7.66
N GLY A 522 -8.06 20.91 -6.35
CA GLY A 522 -8.81 20.02 -5.46
C GLY A 522 -10.20 20.54 -5.03
N ASP A 523 -10.34 21.86 -4.84
CA ASP A 523 -11.57 22.47 -4.29
C ASP A 523 -12.47 23.10 -5.37
N GLN A 524 -13.07 22.26 -6.21
CA GLN A 524 -13.90 22.73 -7.35
C GLN A 524 -15.40 22.83 -7.01
N ARG A 525 -15.84 22.43 -5.80
CA ARG A 525 -17.26 22.50 -5.40
C ARG A 525 -17.66 23.86 -4.85
N HIS A 526 -16.78 24.54 -4.11
CA HIS A 526 -17.16 25.75 -3.37
C HIS A 526 -17.19 27.04 -4.20
N TYR A 527 -16.80 27.00 -5.48
CA TYR A 527 -17.12 28.09 -6.42
C TYR A 527 -18.62 28.36 -6.57
N ALA A 528 -19.49 27.44 -6.11
CA ALA A 528 -20.94 27.62 -6.09
C ALA A 528 -21.49 28.37 -4.86
N THR A 529 -20.72 28.59 -3.77
CA THR A 529 -21.27 29.24 -2.56
C THR A 529 -21.28 30.76 -2.58
N ALA A 530 -20.84 31.39 -3.67
CA ALA A 530 -21.08 32.82 -3.93
C ALA A 530 -22.53 33.13 -4.35
N ASP A 531 -23.33 32.09 -4.65
CA ASP A 531 -24.68 32.17 -5.22
C ASP A 531 -25.76 32.48 -4.15
N ASP A 532 -25.61 31.96 -2.94
CA ASP A 532 -26.61 32.08 -1.85
C ASP A 532 -26.66 33.47 -1.18
N THR A 533 -25.74 34.40 -1.50
CA THR A 533 -25.61 35.69 -0.81
C THR A 533 -26.34 36.88 -1.44
N MET A 534 -27.08 36.69 -2.55
CA MET A 534 -27.76 37.79 -3.27
C MET A 534 -29.25 38.01 -2.93
N GLN A 535 -29.74 37.59 -1.76
CA GLN A 535 -31.12 37.89 -1.32
C GLN A 535 -31.19 38.79 -0.06
N PRO A 536 -31.92 39.93 -0.10
CA PRO A 536 -32.12 40.79 1.06
C PRO A 536 -33.13 40.19 2.05
N SER A 537 -32.81 40.21 3.36
CA SER A 537 -33.64 39.61 4.40
C SER A 537 -34.94 40.38 4.66
N HIS A 538 -36.09 39.75 4.40
CA HIS A 538 -37.41 40.28 4.79
C HIS A 538 -38.08 39.43 5.88
N LYS A 539 -38.63 40.12 6.89
CA LYS A 539 -39.72 39.63 7.76
C LYS A 539 -41.04 39.86 6.99
N ASP A 540 -42.14 39.11 7.13
CA ASP A 540 -42.80 38.66 8.37
C ASP A 540 -43.98 37.69 8.07
N SER A 541 -44.73 37.30 9.11
CA SER A 541 -46.16 36.86 9.08
C SER A 541 -46.65 35.69 8.20
N GLY A 542 -46.70 34.48 8.78
CA GLY A 542 -47.97 33.81 9.17
C GLY A 542 -49.03 33.31 8.16
N LYS A 543 -49.28 31.99 8.21
CA LYS A 543 -50.47 31.20 7.72
C LYS A 543 -50.59 30.97 6.20
N SER A 544 -51.12 29.84 5.69
CA SER A 544 -51.26 28.46 6.21
C SER A 544 -51.85 27.52 5.13
N SER A 545 -51.60 26.20 5.25
CA SER A 545 -52.19 25.07 4.49
C SER A 545 -51.54 24.77 3.11
N GLN A 546 -51.48 23.52 2.63
CA GLN A 546 -51.96 22.24 3.20
C GLN A 546 -51.08 21.06 2.70
N ARG A 547 -50.73 20.11 3.58
CA ARG A 547 -50.29 18.75 3.20
C ARG A 547 -50.87 17.70 4.16
N LEU A 548 -51.02 16.49 3.65
CA LEU A 548 -51.78 15.38 4.24
C LEU A 548 -51.14 14.77 5.51
N PRO A 549 -51.90 14.03 6.35
CA PRO A 549 -51.62 13.95 7.78
C PRO A 549 -50.45 13.02 8.14
N VAL A 550 -49.59 13.50 9.05
CA VAL A 550 -48.55 12.68 9.70
C VAL A 550 -49.18 11.86 10.83
N ASN A 551 -48.82 10.58 10.89
CA ASN A 551 -49.33 9.60 11.86
C ASN A 551 -49.20 10.08 13.33
N PRO A 552 -50.31 10.29 14.07
CA PRO A 552 -50.29 11.03 15.32
C PRO A 552 -49.99 10.15 16.54
N ARG A 553 -48.72 10.09 17.00
CA ARG A 553 -48.35 9.82 18.41
C ARG A 553 -46.87 10.08 18.74
N ARG A 554 -46.57 11.28 19.23
CA ARG A 554 -45.57 11.54 20.29
C ARG A 554 -45.65 13.00 20.76
N HIS A 555 -45.96 13.22 22.05
CA HIS A 555 -45.94 14.56 22.63
C HIS A 555 -44.51 15.12 22.63
N LYS A 556 -44.36 16.41 22.28
CA LYS A 556 -43.10 17.14 22.50
C LYS A 556 -43.00 17.51 23.98
N VAL A 557 -42.01 16.96 24.67
CA VAL A 557 -41.71 17.25 26.09
C VAL A 557 -41.31 18.73 26.26
N PRO A 558 -41.85 19.47 27.25
CA PRO A 558 -41.47 20.86 27.54
C PRO A 558 -39.98 21.05 27.85
N PRO A 559 -39.40 22.25 27.66
CA PRO A 559 -37.97 22.51 27.84
C PRO A 559 -37.41 22.10 29.22
N GLU A 560 -38.12 22.39 30.31
CA GLU A 560 -37.69 22.11 31.68
C GLU A 560 -37.59 20.61 32.01
N HIS A 561 -38.25 19.75 31.23
CA HIS A 561 -38.18 18.29 31.39
C HIS A 561 -37.10 17.64 30.47
N ARG A 562 -36.26 18.41 29.78
CA ARG A 562 -35.22 17.88 28.87
C ARG A 562 -33.85 17.78 29.55
N LYS A 563 -33.62 16.67 30.27
CA LYS A 563 -32.26 16.25 30.66
C LYS A 563 -31.36 16.22 29.41
N ARG A 564 -30.31 17.04 29.35
CA ARG A 564 -29.17 16.82 28.44
C ARG A 564 -28.22 15.82 29.08
N VAL A 565 -27.74 14.87 28.28
CA VAL A 565 -26.78 13.84 28.68
C VAL A 565 -25.46 14.15 28.01
N ALA A 566 -24.41 14.42 28.79
CA ALA A 566 -23.10 14.79 28.24
C ALA A 566 -22.38 13.59 27.61
N THR A 567 -22.51 12.41 28.21
CA THR A 567 -21.85 11.16 27.79
C THR A 567 -22.89 10.06 27.64
N ALA A 568 -23.05 9.48 26.45
CA ALA A 568 -23.91 8.34 26.24
C ALA A 568 -23.28 7.05 26.80
N CYS A 569 -24.11 6.09 27.24
CA CYS A 569 -23.60 4.76 27.61
C CYS A 569 -23.03 4.03 26.39
N ASN A 570 -22.07 3.14 26.61
CA ASN A 570 -21.31 2.48 25.55
C ASN A 570 -22.22 1.77 24.54
N SER A 571 -23.25 1.09 25.02
CA SER A 571 -24.25 0.35 24.23
C SER A 571 -25.09 1.25 23.31
N CYS A 572 -25.44 2.47 23.75
CA CYS A 572 -26.12 3.46 22.89
C CYS A 572 -25.15 4.17 21.94
N ASN A 573 -23.93 4.46 22.41
CA ASN A 573 -22.90 5.15 21.63
C ASN A 573 -22.47 4.31 20.41
N LEU A 574 -22.14 3.02 20.63
CA LEU A 574 -21.87 2.03 19.57
C LEU A 574 -23.00 1.93 18.54
N ARG A 575 -24.25 2.03 18.98
CA ARG A 575 -25.44 1.95 18.12
C ARG A 575 -25.87 3.30 17.53
N ARG A 576 -25.15 4.39 17.83
CA ARG A 576 -25.47 5.78 17.47
C ARG A 576 -26.92 6.19 17.82
N THR A 577 -27.50 5.63 18.89
CA THR A 577 -28.86 5.94 19.37
C THR A 577 -28.85 6.93 20.54
N LYS A 578 -29.96 7.65 20.74
CA LYS A 578 -30.08 8.64 21.81
C LYS A 578 -30.23 7.95 23.18
N CYS A 579 -29.16 7.99 23.97
CA CYS A 579 -29.15 7.58 25.38
C CYS A 579 -29.93 8.58 26.26
N SER A 580 -30.57 8.11 27.34
CA SER A 580 -31.33 8.96 28.27
C SER A 580 -30.56 9.40 29.53
N GLY A 581 -29.35 8.88 29.76
CA GLY A 581 -28.49 9.27 30.90
C GLY A 581 -28.78 8.53 32.21
N ASP A 582 -29.92 7.85 32.30
CA ASP A 582 -30.27 6.99 33.43
C ASP A 582 -29.51 5.64 33.35
N GLN A 583 -29.46 4.86 34.43
CA GLN A 583 -28.69 3.62 34.49
C GLN A 583 -29.50 2.49 35.15
N PRO A 584 -29.86 1.40 34.43
CA PRO A 584 -29.76 1.25 32.97
C PRO A 584 -30.65 2.24 32.21
N CYS A 585 -30.17 2.76 31.08
CA CYS A 585 -30.89 3.79 30.33
C CYS A 585 -32.12 3.22 29.62
N THR A 586 -33.07 4.09 29.25
CA THR A 586 -34.36 3.71 28.64
C THR A 586 -34.26 2.95 27.31
N GLN A 587 -33.09 2.92 26.65
CA GLN A 587 -32.83 2.14 25.44
C GLN A 587 -32.16 0.77 25.71
N CYS A 588 -31.55 0.60 26.88
CA CYS A 588 -30.86 -0.63 27.27
C CYS A 588 -31.72 -1.50 28.20
N ALA A 589 -32.44 -0.87 29.14
CA ALA A 589 -33.29 -1.55 30.12
C ALA A 589 -34.36 -2.49 29.52
N PRO A 590 -35.25 -2.05 28.59
CA PRO A 590 -36.28 -2.94 28.02
C PRO A 590 -35.73 -3.98 27.02
N ALA A 591 -34.41 -3.94 26.76
CA ALA A 591 -33.73 -4.88 25.88
C ALA A 591 -32.76 -5.81 26.64
N SER A 592 -32.76 -5.75 27.98
CA SER A 592 -31.82 -6.46 28.88
C SER A 592 -30.35 -6.30 28.49
N ARG A 593 -29.98 -5.11 27.98
CA ARG A 593 -28.61 -4.82 27.53
C ARG A 593 -27.80 -4.15 28.64
N GLU A 594 -26.54 -4.54 28.71
CA GLU A 594 -25.55 -3.88 29.57
C GLU A 594 -25.47 -2.38 29.26
N CYS A 595 -25.40 -1.56 30.31
CA CYS A 595 -25.53 -0.10 30.23
C CYS A 595 -24.44 0.62 31.04
N VAL A 596 -23.18 0.31 30.72
CA VAL A 596 -22.00 0.97 31.29
C VAL A 596 -21.80 2.34 30.64
N TYR A 597 -21.49 3.35 31.46
CA TYR A 597 -21.00 4.66 31.01
C TYR A 597 -19.47 4.73 31.18
N PRO A 598 -18.73 5.45 30.34
CA PRO A 598 -17.29 5.61 30.49
C PRO A 598 -16.92 6.26 31.84
N VAL A 599 -15.96 5.66 32.55
CA VAL A 599 -15.35 6.27 33.74
C VAL A 599 -14.38 7.36 33.29
N VAL A 600 -14.52 8.58 33.83
CA VAL A 600 -13.63 9.69 33.52
C VAL A 600 -12.38 9.59 34.41
N SER A 601 -11.21 9.37 33.82
CA SER A 601 -9.95 9.35 34.55
C SER A 601 -9.49 10.76 34.95
N PRO A 602 -9.01 10.96 36.20
CA PRO A 602 -8.52 12.25 36.63
C PRO A 602 -7.15 12.54 36.00
N LYS A 603 -6.97 13.74 35.43
CA LYS A 603 -5.67 14.23 35.00
C LYS A 603 -5.01 14.96 36.17
N VAL A 604 -3.87 14.47 36.63
CA VAL A 604 -3.00 15.23 37.53
C VAL A 604 -2.32 16.34 36.74
N SER A 605 -2.38 17.57 37.23
CA SER A 605 -1.74 18.74 36.63
C SER A 605 -0.82 19.41 37.65
N VAL A 606 0.50 19.25 37.49
CA VAL A 606 1.50 20.04 38.21
C VAL A 606 1.39 21.49 37.77
N SER A 607 1.45 22.43 38.71
CA SER A 607 1.34 23.86 38.39
C SER A 607 2.60 24.38 37.69
N LYS A 608 2.45 25.42 36.87
CA LYS A 608 3.61 26.10 36.25
C LYS A 608 4.55 26.69 37.32
N ALA A 609 4.01 27.11 38.46
CA ALA A 609 4.78 27.64 39.59
C ALA A 609 5.67 26.57 40.24
N GLU A 610 5.17 25.35 40.48
CA GLU A 610 6.00 24.23 40.98
C GLU A 610 7.11 23.87 39.99
N LEU A 611 6.82 23.87 38.68
CA LEU A 611 7.82 23.59 37.66
C LEU A 611 8.92 24.67 37.63
N GLU A 612 8.58 25.94 37.88
CA GLU A 612 9.54 27.05 37.92
C GLU A 612 10.31 27.12 39.24
N ASP A 613 9.71 26.76 40.40
CA ASP A 613 10.42 26.55 41.67
C ASP A 613 11.44 25.40 41.58
N LEU A 614 11.03 24.25 41.07
CA LEU A 614 11.90 23.08 40.88
C LEU A 614 13.10 23.42 39.98
N ARG A 615 12.88 24.17 38.89
CA ARG A 615 13.98 24.62 38.00
C ARG A 615 14.91 25.59 38.71
N HIS A 616 14.39 26.59 39.45
CA HIS A 616 15.23 27.50 40.23
C HIS A 616 16.06 26.78 41.31
N ARG A 617 15.51 25.75 41.95
CA ARG A 617 16.22 24.95 42.97
C ARG A 617 17.34 24.10 42.37
N VAL A 618 17.11 23.47 41.21
CA VAL A 618 18.17 22.77 40.46
C VAL A 618 19.28 23.76 40.07
N GLU A 619 18.92 24.93 39.54
CA GLU A 619 19.88 25.98 39.17
C GLU A 619 20.71 26.49 40.37
N ALA A 620 20.09 26.59 41.55
CA ALA A 620 20.76 26.99 42.79
C ALA A 620 21.75 25.91 43.27
N TYR A 621 21.36 24.63 43.24
CA TYR A 621 22.25 23.53 43.57
C TYR A 621 23.41 23.39 42.58
N GLU A 622 23.17 23.54 41.28
CA GLU A 622 24.24 23.56 40.27
C GLU A 622 25.26 24.68 40.50
N ARG A 623 24.80 25.87 40.93
CA ARG A 623 25.68 26.99 41.29
C ARG A 623 26.54 26.63 42.50
N ALA A 624 25.92 26.20 43.60
CA ALA A 624 26.64 25.78 44.80
C ALA A 624 27.65 24.64 44.52
N PHE A 625 27.31 23.69 43.63
CA PHE A 625 28.20 22.60 43.25
C PHE A 625 29.40 23.06 42.42
N LYS A 626 29.23 24.10 41.57
CA LYS A 626 30.32 24.76 40.83
C LYS A 626 31.25 25.53 41.76
N ASP A 627 30.73 26.17 42.80
CA ASP A 627 31.52 26.94 43.76
C ASP A 627 32.31 26.03 44.74
N ILE A 628 31.72 24.92 45.18
CA ILE A 628 32.37 23.94 46.08
C ILE A 628 33.44 23.13 45.33
N ILE A 629 33.23 22.83 44.04
CA ILE A 629 34.17 22.07 43.21
C ILE A 629 34.42 22.84 41.91
N PRO A 630 35.39 23.77 41.87
CA PRO A 630 35.66 24.58 40.67
C PRO A 630 36.05 23.73 39.45
N ASP A 631 36.75 22.62 39.68
CA ASP A 631 37.21 21.66 38.67
C ASP A 631 36.04 21.07 37.85
N ALA A 632 36.10 21.28 36.53
CA ALA A 632 35.08 20.87 35.57
C ALA A 632 35.20 19.40 35.09
N GLU A 633 36.30 18.72 35.37
CA GLU A 633 36.47 17.28 35.20
C GLU A 633 35.92 16.57 36.44
N LYS A 634 36.35 17.02 37.64
CA LYS A 634 35.98 16.37 38.91
C LYS A 634 34.50 16.51 39.28
N ARG A 635 33.84 17.61 38.88
CA ARG A 635 32.37 17.70 38.90
C ARG A 635 31.70 16.67 37.98
N ARG A 636 32.29 16.40 36.82
CA ARG A 636 31.77 15.46 35.81
C ARG A 636 31.91 14.02 36.28
N GLU A 637 33.00 13.70 36.97
CA GLU A 637 33.24 12.43 37.66
C GLU A 637 32.20 12.18 38.77
N LEU A 638 31.98 13.17 39.65
CA LEU A 638 31.02 13.05 40.77
C LEU A 638 29.55 13.06 40.36
N LEU A 639 29.19 13.72 39.26
CA LEU A 639 27.86 13.58 38.65
C LEU A 639 27.75 12.26 37.85
N GLY A 640 28.86 11.83 37.24
CA GLY A 640 28.97 10.58 36.49
C GLY A 640 28.78 9.33 37.35
N SER A 641 29.18 9.36 38.62
CA SER A 641 28.99 8.25 39.57
C SER A 641 27.54 8.04 40.03
N GLN A 642 26.58 8.85 39.56
CA GLN A 642 25.14 8.49 39.55
C GLN A 642 24.54 8.37 38.13
N ALA A 643 25.30 8.67 37.07
CA ALA A 643 24.87 8.51 35.68
C ALA A 643 25.20 7.09 35.15
N GLY A 644 24.55 6.08 35.73
CA GLY A 644 24.75 4.68 35.36
C GLY A 644 24.37 4.37 33.92
N SER A 645 25.38 4.17 33.08
CA SER A 645 25.31 3.66 31.70
C SER A 645 24.52 4.48 30.67
N LEU A 646 25.25 5.31 29.91
CA LEU A 646 25.11 5.36 28.45
C LEU A 646 26.33 6.06 27.83
N THR A 647 27.23 5.30 27.21
CA THR A 647 28.33 5.86 26.40
C THR A 647 28.67 4.93 25.23
N PRO A 648 28.39 5.32 23.97
CA PRO A 648 29.13 4.80 22.82
C PRO A 648 30.46 5.56 22.66
N MET A 649 31.48 4.97 22.01
CA MET A 649 32.50 5.71 21.21
C MET A 649 33.51 4.79 20.49
N THR A 650 33.42 4.77 19.15
CA THR A 650 34.52 4.87 18.15
C THR A 650 35.71 3.87 18.06
N ARG A 651 36.43 3.97 16.93
CA ARG A 651 37.61 3.20 16.52
C ARG A 651 38.90 4.03 16.54
N GLY A 652 40.05 3.37 16.74
CA GLY A 652 41.39 3.82 16.38
C GLY A 652 42.46 2.83 16.89
N SER A 653 43.61 2.56 16.25
CA SER A 653 44.16 3.06 14.97
C SER A 653 45.28 2.15 14.42
N SER A 654 45.29 1.88 13.09
CA SER A 654 46.47 1.51 12.26
C SER A 654 47.27 0.22 12.61
N PRO A 655 48.27 -0.23 11.81
CA PRO A 655 48.65 0.08 10.42
C PRO A 655 48.52 -1.16 9.48
N ALA A 656 49.25 -1.22 8.35
CA ALA A 656 49.12 -2.26 7.31
C ALA A 656 50.36 -3.15 7.11
N SER A 657 50.18 -4.43 6.75
CA SER A 657 50.97 -5.17 5.71
C SER A 657 50.67 -6.68 5.56
N ARG A 658 50.60 -7.14 4.30
CA ARG A 658 51.09 -8.42 3.71
C ARG A 658 50.66 -9.80 4.27
N THR A 659 50.13 -10.62 3.33
CA THR A 659 50.39 -12.07 3.08
C THR A 659 50.26 -13.11 4.19
N GLY A 660 49.46 -14.16 3.94
CA GLY A 660 49.50 -15.43 4.70
C GLY A 660 48.33 -16.36 4.35
N ALA A 661 48.49 -17.67 4.57
CA ALA A 661 47.45 -18.69 4.39
C ALA A 661 47.47 -19.69 5.57
N TYR A 662 46.50 -20.62 5.58
CA TYR A 662 46.32 -21.75 6.51
C TYR A 662 45.80 -21.45 7.94
N GLY A 663 45.01 -22.39 8.50
CA GLY A 663 45.06 -22.67 9.95
C GLY A 663 43.76 -22.70 10.78
N HIS A 664 43.04 -23.84 10.77
CA HIS A 664 42.33 -24.49 11.90
C HIS A 664 41.64 -23.71 13.06
N GLN A 665 40.32 -23.94 13.15
CA GLN A 665 39.51 -24.34 14.34
C GLN A 665 39.33 -23.42 15.59
N PRO A 666 38.22 -23.61 16.37
CA PRO A 666 37.78 -22.67 17.40
C PRO A 666 38.08 -23.10 18.85
N LEU A 667 37.87 -22.19 19.81
CA LEU A 667 37.81 -22.47 21.26
C LEU A 667 36.62 -21.76 21.94
N SER A 668 36.18 -22.35 23.05
CA SER A 668 34.90 -22.09 23.73
C SER A 668 34.89 -20.85 24.64
N PRO A 669 33.72 -20.27 24.97
CA PRO A 669 33.59 -19.16 25.92
C PRO A 669 33.76 -19.60 27.38
N VAL A 670 34.24 -18.70 28.23
CA VAL A 670 34.37 -18.87 29.69
C VAL A 670 33.31 -18.03 30.41
N GLN A 671 32.67 -18.61 31.42
CA GLN A 671 31.74 -17.93 32.32
C GLN A 671 32.48 -17.15 33.42
N THR A 672 31.93 -16.02 33.85
CA THR A 672 32.21 -15.45 35.19
C THR A 672 30.93 -14.89 35.79
N GLU A 673 30.59 -15.38 36.97
CA GLU A 673 29.45 -14.90 37.76
C GLU A 673 29.84 -13.66 38.58
N THR A 674 28.88 -12.82 38.95
CA THR A 674 28.98 -12.05 40.20
C THR A 674 27.58 -11.72 40.72
N THR A 675 27.38 -11.83 42.02
CA THR A 675 26.07 -11.73 42.69
C THR A 675 25.85 -10.34 43.32
N GLY A 676 24.62 -9.85 43.31
CA GLY A 676 24.31 -8.48 43.78
C GLY A 676 22.82 -8.12 43.76
N THR A 677 22.03 -8.81 44.59
CA THR A 677 20.63 -8.55 44.99
C THR A 677 19.96 -7.27 44.44
N THR A 678 18.98 -7.45 43.56
CA THR A 678 17.97 -6.43 43.17
C THR A 678 16.59 -6.84 43.66
N GLU A 679 15.81 -5.89 44.17
CA GLU A 679 14.36 -6.07 44.34
C GLU A 679 13.68 -5.92 42.96
N GLU A 680 12.84 -6.88 42.58
CA GLU A 680 12.17 -6.90 41.26
C GLU A 680 10.84 -6.16 41.27
N GLU A 681 10.64 -5.21 40.34
CA GLU A 681 9.29 -4.96 39.81
C GLU A 681 9.05 -5.86 38.59
N PRO A 682 7.87 -6.47 38.45
CA PRO A 682 7.67 -7.58 37.51
C PRO A 682 7.53 -7.14 36.05
N ALA A 683 8.42 -7.64 35.20
CA ALA A 683 8.26 -7.57 33.75
C ALA A 683 6.94 -8.22 33.29
N SER A 684 6.34 -7.68 32.21
CA SER A 684 5.10 -8.24 31.66
C SER A 684 5.35 -9.65 31.08
N PRO A 685 4.72 -10.71 31.60
CA PRO A 685 5.09 -12.11 31.30
C PRO A 685 4.56 -12.61 29.94
N PHE A 686 4.42 -11.72 28.97
CA PHE A 686 3.88 -11.97 27.62
C PHE A 686 4.62 -11.17 26.53
N ALA A 687 5.76 -10.53 26.83
CA ALA A 687 6.61 -9.88 25.83
C ALA A 687 7.55 -10.90 25.18
N ILE A 688 7.06 -11.62 24.17
CA ILE A 688 7.88 -12.48 23.30
C ILE A 688 8.29 -11.62 22.09
N GLU A 689 9.36 -10.84 22.21
CA GLU A 689 9.78 -9.93 21.13
C GLU A 689 10.13 -10.70 19.84
N GLY A 690 9.71 -10.21 18.68
CA GLY A 690 9.99 -10.85 17.38
C GLY A 690 11.49 -10.99 17.09
N HIS A 691 11.92 -12.17 16.63
CA HIS A 691 13.33 -12.53 16.53
C HIS A 691 13.85 -12.57 15.08
N LEU A 692 15.00 -11.93 14.85
CA LEU A 692 15.78 -12.05 13.62
C LEU A 692 16.64 -13.33 13.70
N LEU A 693 16.12 -14.43 13.18
CA LEU A 693 16.74 -15.75 13.22
C LEU A 693 17.33 -16.10 11.85
N HIS A 694 18.46 -16.79 11.83
CA HIS A 694 19.10 -17.17 10.57
C HIS A 694 18.45 -18.45 10.01
N ASP A 695 18.50 -18.64 8.69
CA ASP A 695 18.24 -19.94 8.06
C ASP A 695 19.50 -20.81 7.98
N GLY A 696 19.36 -22.05 7.51
CA GLY A 696 20.47 -23.02 7.41
C GLY A 696 21.62 -22.62 6.48
N VAL A 697 21.53 -21.47 5.79
CA VAL A 697 22.59 -20.90 4.93
C VAL A 697 23.18 -19.62 5.55
N GLY A 698 22.64 -19.16 6.69
CA GLY A 698 23.07 -17.92 7.34
C GLY A 698 22.35 -16.66 6.85
N THR A 699 21.19 -16.79 6.19
CA THR A 699 20.39 -15.62 5.80
C THR A 699 19.53 -15.16 6.98
N PRO A 700 19.61 -13.90 7.44
CA PRO A 700 18.77 -13.41 8.54
C PRO A 700 17.31 -13.23 8.07
N ARG A 701 16.37 -13.86 8.79
CA ARG A 701 14.93 -13.80 8.55
C ARG A 701 14.20 -13.37 9.81
N PHE A 702 13.26 -12.44 9.68
CA PHE A 702 12.46 -11.99 10.81
C PHE A 702 11.27 -12.94 11.02
N HIS A 703 11.19 -13.57 12.20
CA HIS A 703 10.06 -14.38 12.60
C HIS A 703 9.28 -13.62 13.69
N GLY A 704 8.00 -13.34 13.43
CA GLY A 704 7.13 -12.61 14.35
C GLY A 704 6.74 -13.41 15.59
N GLU A 705 6.09 -12.73 16.54
CA GLU A 705 5.81 -13.20 17.90
C GLU A 705 4.81 -14.38 17.96
N THR A 706 4.02 -14.61 16.89
CA THR A 706 3.21 -15.83 16.72
C THR A 706 4.03 -17.08 16.39
N GLY A 707 5.26 -16.89 15.90
CA GLY A 707 5.99 -17.90 15.14
C GLY A 707 6.23 -19.14 15.98
N GLU A 708 5.78 -20.29 15.49
CA GLU A 708 6.04 -21.56 16.15
C GLU A 708 7.54 -21.83 16.30
N LYS A 709 8.36 -21.40 15.33
CA LYS A 709 9.82 -21.31 15.46
C LYS A 709 10.29 -20.48 16.65
N ALA A 710 9.73 -19.28 16.86
CA ALA A 710 10.10 -18.38 17.95
C ALA A 710 9.73 -19.00 19.30
N PHE A 711 8.52 -19.55 19.40
CA PHE A 711 8.05 -20.34 20.54
C PHE A 711 8.94 -21.57 20.83
N THR A 712 9.39 -22.27 19.79
CA THR A 712 10.23 -23.46 19.88
C THR A 712 11.67 -23.12 20.28
N GLU A 713 12.24 -22.00 19.81
CA GLU A 713 13.53 -21.48 20.31
C GLU A 713 13.41 -20.95 21.76
N GLU A 714 12.32 -20.28 22.11
CA GLU A 714 12.03 -19.85 23.48
C GLU A 714 11.95 -21.05 24.45
N LEU A 715 11.25 -22.12 24.05
CA LEU A 715 11.16 -23.39 24.77
C LEU A 715 12.52 -24.08 24.91
N LYS A 716 13.31 -24.12 23.83
CA LYS A 716 14.68 -24.69 23.81
C LYS A 716 15.63 -23.92 24.74
N SER A 717 15.59 -22.59 24.70
CA SER A 717 16.36 -21.72 25.60
C SER A 717 15.96 -21.94 27.06
N PHE A 718 14.66 -22.02 27.33
CA PHE A 718 14.12 -22.31 28.66
C PHE A 718 14.50 -23.71 29.17
N LEU A 719 14.43 -24.75 28.33
CA LEU A 719 14.83 -26.12 28.70
C LEU A 719 16.35 -26.23 28.94
N ARG A 720 17.18 -25.57 28.13
CA ARG A 720 18.65 -25.53 28.36
C ARG A 720 19.00 -24.84 29.67
N GLY A 721 18.26 -23.80 30.07
CA GLY A 721 18.39 -23.14 31.38
C GLY A 721 17.97 -23.99 32.58
N LEU A 722 17.40 -25.19 32.37
CA LEU A 722 16.95 -26.12 33.42
C LEU A 722 17.82 -27.40 33.52
N LEU A 723 18.93 -27.48 32.79
CA LEU A 723 19.89 -28.59 32.83
C LEU A 723 21.13 -28.25 33.67
N PRO A 724 21.84 -29.25 34.24
CA PRO A 724 23.08 -29.02 34.98
C PRO A 724 24.19 -28.35 34.16
N LEU A 725 25.02 -27.55 34.83
CA LEU A 725 26.19 -26.89 34.24
C LEU A 725 27.20 -27.93 33.71
N GLY A 726 27.16 -28.13 32.39
CA GLY A 726 27.98 -29.09 31.63
C GLY A 726 27.21 -29.70 30.45
N GLU A 727 26.01 -30.20 30.71
CA GLU A 727 25.20 -30.94 29.73
C GLU A 727 24.55 -30.04 28.65
N ALA A 728 24.41 -28.74 28.92
CA ALA A 728 23.84 -27.78 27.96
C ALA A 728 24.64 -27.62 26.65
N SER A 729 25.86 -28.18 26.58
CA SER A 729 26.79 -28.03 25.45
C SER A 729 26.77 -29.18 24.44
N THR A 730 26.20 -30.35 24.79
CA THR A 730 26.14 -31.54 23.91
C THR A 730 24.86 -31.63 23.07
N VAL A 731 23.94 -30.68 23.24
CA VAL A 731 22.65 -30.65 22.54
C VAL A 731 22.81 -30.04 21.14
N PRO A 732 22.34 -30.69 20.04
CA PRO A 732 22.42 -30.19 18.67
C PRO A 732 21.82 -28.79 18.40
N SER A 733 21.87 -28.35 17.15
CA SER A 733 21.34 -27.05 16.70
C SER A 733 20.12 -27.18 15.78
N THR A 734 19.43 -28.31 15.82
CA THR A 734 18.37 -28.69 14.87
C THR A 734 16.97 -28.19 15.26
N ILE A 735 16.65 -28.10 16.56
CA ILE A 735 15.46 -27.37 17.01
C ILE A 735 15.52 -25.94 16.44
N GLY A 736 14.50 -25.55 15.66
CA GLY A 736 14.43 -24.26 14.96
C GLY A 736 14.58 -24.36 13.43
N GLN A 737 15.25 -25.39 12.90
CA GLN A 737 15.44 -25.56 11.45
C GLN A 737 14.18 -26.04 10.72
N CYS A 738 13.21 -26.60 11.44
CA CYS A 738 11.91 -27.04 10.91
C CYS A 738 11.04 -25.93 10.31
N GLN A 739 11.40 -24.66 10.48
CA GLN A 739 10.66 -23.52 9.92
C GLN A 739 11.61 -22.52 9.22
N THR A 740 12.70 -23.03 8.65
CA THR A 740 13.61 -22.27 7.77
C THR A 740 13.77 -22.97 6.42
N ALA A 741 12.76 -22.81 5.57
CA ALA A 741 12.83 -23.23 4.18
C ALA A 741 14.03 -22.56 3.47
N ASP A 742 14.83 -23.39 2.80
CA ASP A 742 15.83 -22.95 1.84
C ASP A 742 15.13 -22.23 0.68
N SER A 743 15.23 -20.90 0.59
CA SER A 743 14.47 -20.13 -0.41
C SER A 743 15.11 -20.08 -1.81
N ARG A 744 16.19 -20.85 -2.04
CA ARG A 744 16.81 -20.95 -3.37
C ARG A 744 15.84 -21.62 -4.37
N PRO A 745 15.86 -21.21 -5.65
CA PRO A 745 15.21 -21.98 -6.71
C PRO A 745 15.70 -23.43 -6.70
N LEU A 746 14.79 -24.38 -6.91
CA LEU A 746 15.17 -25.79 -7.04
C LEU A 746 16.16 -25.96 -8.20
N PRO A 747 17.27 -26.69 -8.03
CA PRO A 747 18.22 -26.92 -9.10
C PRO A 747 17.52 -27.69 -10.23
N ALA A 748 17.46 -27.08 -11.41
CA ALA A 748 16.86 -27.68 -12.58
C ALA A 748 17.93 -28.47 -13.36
N PRO A 749 17.98 -29.82 -13.27
CA PRO A 749 18.88 -30.61 -14.10
C PRO A 749 18.53 -30.44 -15.58
N GLU A 750 19.53 -30.41 -16.46
CA GLU A 750 19.32 -30.38 -17.90
C GLU A 750 18.53 -31.62 -18.34
N ALA A 751 17.29 -31.41 -18.77
CA ALA A 751 16.36 -32.48 -19.12
C ALA A 751 15.51 -32.07 -20.32
N ASN A 752 15.38 -32.97 -21.30
CA ASN A 752 14.57 -32.75 -22.50
C ASN A 752 13.12 -32.36 -22.11
N PRO A 753 12.66 -31.13 -22.38
CA PRO A 753 11.35 -30.64 -21.92
C PRO A 753 10.17 -31.38 -22.56
N LEU A 754 10.38 -32.05 -23.71
CA LEU A 754 9.38 -32.82 -24.41
C LEU A 754 9.26 -34.28 -23.92
N TRP A 755 10.15 -34.74 -23.03
CA TRP A 755 10.14 -36.13 -22.56
C TRP A 755 8.97 -36.43 -21.60
N LEU A 756 8.35 -37.60 -21.78
CA LEU A 756 7.27 -38.12 -20.95
C LEU A 756 7.49 -39.61 -20.61
N PRO A 757 6.98 -40.10 -19.46
CA PRO A 757 6.90 -41.53 -19.16
C PRO A 757 5.99 -42.28 -20.14
N PRO A 758 6.11 -43.63 -20.24
CA PRO A 758 5.23 -44.45 -21.07
C PRO A 758 3.73 -44.14 -20.84
N PRO A 759 2.88 -44.18 -21.89
CA PRO A 759 1.49 -43.72 -21.79
C PRO A 759 0.68 -44.33 -20.64
N ASN A 760 0.92 -45.60 -20.30
CA ASN A 760 0.25 -46.26 -19.18
C ASN A 760 0.72 -45.71 -17.82
N THR A 761 2.03 -45.51 -17.62
CA THR A 761 2.57 -44.85 -16.42
C THR A 761 2.02 -43.43 -16.27
N THR A 762 2.07 -42.64 -17.34
CA THR A 762 1.57 -41.25 -17.35
C THR A 762 0.08 -41.21 -16.97
N ARG A 763 -0.74 -42.12 -17.51
CA ARG A 763 -2.15 -42.26 -17.12
C ARG A 763 -2.32 -42.63 -15.64
N ILE A 764 -1.52 -43.56 -15.12
CA ILE A 764 -1.57 -43.98 -13.71
C ILE A 764 -1.22 -42.79 -12.80
N MET A 765 -0.10 -42.10 -13.03
CA MET A 765 0.34 -40.95 -12.24
C MET A 765 -0.68 -39.80 -12.24
N LEU A 766 -1.25 -39.45 -13.41
CA LEU A 766 -2.30 -38.44 -13.49
C LEU A 766 -3.60 -38.89 -12.83
N SER A 767 -3.91 -40.20 -12.82
CA SER A 767 -5.09 -40.73 -12.11
C SER A 767 -4.93 -40.74 -10.59
N VAL A 768 -3.72 -41.01 -10.07
CA VAL A 768 -3.38 -40.83 -8.64
C VAL A 768 -3.58 -39.38 -8.23
N LEU A 769 -3.01 -38.43 -8.99
CA LEU A 769 -3.18 -36.99 -8.74
C LEU A 769 -4.65 -36.56 -8.79
N ARG A 770 -5.43 -37.05 -9.78
CA ARG A 770 -6.87 -36.80 -9.87
C ARG A 770 -7.58 -37.27 -8.61
N SER A 771 -7.30 -38.50 -8.15
CA SER A 771 -7.96 -39.09 -6.98
C SER A 771 -7.61 -38.43 -5.64
N PHE A 772 -6.46 -37.74 -5.58
CA PHE A 772 -5.98 -37.06 -4.38
C PHE A 772 -6.45 -35.61 -4.31
N LEU A 773 -6.27 -34.82 -5.38
CA LEU A 773 -6.54 -33.38 -5.39
C LEU A 773 -7.83 -32.95 -6.10
N GLN A 774 -8.31 -33.70 -7.11
CA GLN A 774 -9.42 -33.26 -7.98
C GLN A 774 -10.75 -33.94 -7.67
N ASP A 775 -11.83 -33.34 -8.20
CA ASP A 775 -13.20 -33.89 -8.17
C ASP A 775 -13.22 -35.36 -8.63
N GLY A 776 -13.58 -36.25 -7.71
CA GLY A 776 -13.90 -37.64 -8.00
C GLY A 776 -15.28 -37.73 -8.64
N ALA A 777 -15.34 -37.79 -9.96
CA ALA A 777 -16.58 -37.92 -10.73
C ALA A 777 -17.17 -39.35 -10.71
N ASP A 778 -17.24 -39.95 -9.51
CA ASP A 778 -17.79 -41.29 -9.27
C ASP A 778 -19.01 -41.12 -8.33
N GLU A 779 -20.23 -41.36 -8.83
CA GLU A 779 -21.51 -40.84 -8.28
C GLU A 779 -21.98 -41.38 -6.91
N GLN A 780 -21.12 -42.10 -6.16
CA GLN A 780 -21.46 -42.67 -4.85
C GLN A 780 -20.42 -42.44 -3.73
N ALA A 781 -19.41 -41.56 -3.90
CA ALA A 781 -18.36 -41.37 -2.89
C ALA A 781 -18.03 -39.89 -2.53
N SER A 782 -18.34 -39.52 -1.28
CA SER A 782 -18.04 -38.25 -0.58
C SER A 782 -18.82 -36.99 -1.04
N PRO A 783 -19.56 -36.30 -0.15
CA PRO A 783 -20.38 -35.13 -0.48
C PRO A 783 -19.59 -33.81 -0.59
N SER A 784 -18.28 -33.83 -0.35
CA SER A 784 -17.40 -32.64 -0.32
C SER A 784 -16.92 -32.17 -1.69
N GLY A 785 -16.85 -33.07 -2.67
CA GLY A 785 -16.06 -32.87 -3.89
C GLY A 785 -14.56 -32.97 -3.63
N GLY A 786 -13.78 -32.95 -4.71
CA GLY A 786 -12.32 -32.90 -4.62
C GLY A 786 -11.85 -31.49 -4.30
N LEU A 787 -10.72 -31.37 -3.61
CA LEU A 787 -10.27 -30.12 -3.01
C LEU A 787 -10.04 -28.99 -4.04
N TYR A 788 -9.60 -29.33 -5.26
CA TYR A 788 -9.14 -28.38 -6.28
C TYR A 788 -9.44 -28.82 -7.73
N TRP A 789 -9.79 -27.89 -8.63
CA TRP A 789 -9.90 -28.15 -10.08
C TRP A 789 -8.81 -27.41 -10.87
N PHE A 790 -7.66 -28.06 -11.05
CA PHE A 790 -6.57 -27.49 -11.84
C PHE A 790 -6.74 -27.63 -13.36
N GLY A 791 -7.53 -28.59 -13.84
CA GLY A 791 -7.67 -28.86 -15.28
C GLY A 791 -7.91 -30.33 -15.59
N ASN A 792 -7.94 -30.72 -16.88
CA ASN A 792 -8.28 -32.08 -17.27
C ASN A 792 -7.11 -33.07 -17.14
N LEU A 793 -7.11 -33.88 -16.07
CA LEU A 793 -6.14 -34.97 -15.86
C LEU A 793 -6.53 -36.30 -16.54
N THR A 794 -7.69 -36.43 -17.20
CA THR A 794 -8.05 -37.67 -17.93
C THR A 794 -7.56 -37.69 -19.37
N SER A 795 -7.38 -36.51 -19.98
CA SER A 795 -6.75 -36.37 -21.30
C SER A 795 -5.26 -36.71 -21.23
N MET A 796 -4.77 -37.54 -22.15
CA MET A 796 -3.34 -37.76 -22.33
C MET A 796 -2.68 -36.55 -23.01
N PRO A 797 -1.43 -36.18 -22.62
CA PRO A 797 -0.66 -35.19 -23.36
C PRO A 797 -0.38 -35.66 -24.81
N SER A 798 -0.54 -34.74 -25.76
CA SER A 798 0.02 -34.86 -27.11
C SER A 798 1.41 -34.23 -27.13
N ILE A 799 2.40 -34.97 -27.63
CA ILE A 799 3.73 -34.41 -27.89
C ILE A 799 3.62 -33.54 -29.15
N PRO A 800 4.16 -32.30 -29.19
CA PRO A 800 4.16 -31.49 -30.39
C PRO A 800 4.94 -32.19 -31.52
N THR A 801 4.25 -32.55 -32.61
CA THR A 801 4.89 -32.78 -33.90
C THR A 801 5.17 -31.42 -34.52
N SER A 802 6.40 -31.18 -34.99
CA SER A 802 6.83 -29.86 -35.50
C SER A 802 5.95 -29.42 -36.66
N SER A 803 5.04 -28.47 -36.40
CA SER A 803 4.02 -28.05 -37.37
C SER A 803 4.51 -26.95 -38.32
N GLY A 804 5.72 -26.43 -38.09
CA GLY A 804 6.25 -25.24 -38.76
C GLY A 804 5.66 -23.92 -38.25
N ASN A 805 4.57 -23.98 -37.49
CA ASN A 805 3.91 -22.81 -36.90
C ASN A 805 4.40 -22.59 -35.46
N VAL A 806 5.34 -21.66 -35.31
CA VAL A 806 6.02 -21.36 -34.02
C VAL A 806 5.05 -21.03 -32.89
N GLU A 807 3.94 -20.32 -33.16
CA GLU A 807 2.95 -19.99 -32.13
C GLU A 807 2.15 -21.23 -31.67
N THR A 808 1.79 -22.10 -32.62
CA THR A 808 1.06 -23.35 -32.36
C THR A 808 1.94 -24.37 -31.64
N ASP A 809 3.20 -24.51 -32.04
CA ASP A 809 4.19 -25.34 -31.37
C ASP A 809 4.49 -24.81 -29.95
N THR A 810 4.62 -23.48 -29.76
CA THR A 810 4.79 -22.83 -28.44
C THR A 810 3.57 -23.10 -27.53
N ARG A 811 2.35 -22.91 -28.04
CA ARG A 811 1.11 -23.15 -27.27
C ARG A 811 0.96 -24.62 -26.89
N SER A 812 1.45 -25.54 -27.72
CA SER A 812 1.44 -26.97 -27.46
C SER A 812 2.51 -27.38 -26.44
N ALA A 813 3.71 -26.80 -26.53
CA ALA A 813 4.78 -26.94 -25.52
C ALA A 813 4.32 -26.44 -24.14
N ARG A 814 3.62 -25.29 -24.05
CA ARG A 814 3.08 -24.82 -22.76
C ARG A 814 1.98 -25.70 -22.19
N ARG A 815 1.14 -26.32 -23.03
CA ARG A 815 0.19 -27.35 -22.56
C ARG A 815 0.91 -28.55 -21.94
N LEU A 816 2.10 -28.91 -22.43
CA LEU A 816 2.91 -29.96 -21.83
C LEU A 816 3.39 -29.58 -20.41
N ALA A 817 3.60 -28.30 -20.09
CA ALA A 817 3.97 -27.86 -18.74
C ALA A 817 2.95 -28.27 -17.67
N PHE A 818 1.64 -28.18 -17.97
CA PHE A 818 0.57 -28.66 -17.08
C PHE A 818 0.74 -30.13 -16.70
N TYR A 819 1.03 -30.99 -17.68
CA TYR A 819 1.25 -32.41 -17.45
C TYR A 819 2.60 -32.69 -16.76
N GLN A 820 3.67 -31.96 -17.09
CA GLN A 820 4.95 -32.08 -16.39
C GLN A 820 4.79 -31.71 -14.89
N THR A 821 4.16 -30.59 -14.55
CA THR A 821 3.85 -30.25 -13.13
C THR A 821 2.94 -31.29 -12.49
N GLY A 822 1.96 -31.82 -13.23
CA GLY A 822 1.09 -32.90 -12.76
C GLY A 822 1.86 -34.17 -12.41
N LEU A 823 2.86 -34.56 -13.21
CA LEU A 823 3.72 -35.71 -12.94
C LEU A 823 4.68 -35.45 -11.77
N ALA A 824 5.22 -34.22 -11.63
CA ALA A 824 6.04 -33.82 -10.49
C ALA A 824 5.26 -33.96 -9.17
N LEU A 825 4.04 -33.43 -9.14
CA LEU A 825 3.16 -33.45 -7.97
C LEU A 825 2.60 -34.86 -7.69
N ALA A 826 2.34 -35.67 -8.73
CA ALA A 826 1.98 -37.08 -8.58
C ALA A 826 3.10 -37.92 -7.91
N CYS A 827 4.37 -37.68 -8.27
CA CYS A 827 5.51 -38.29 -7.58
C CYS A 827 5.51 -37.91 -6.09
N ARG A 828 5.43 -36.62 -5.76
CA ARG A 828 5.48 -36.14 -4.36
C ARG A 828 4.31 -36.65 -3.51
N ILE A 829 3.11 -36.83 -4.09
CA ILE A 829 1.89 -37.20 -3.35
C ILE A 829 1.70 -38.71 -3.16
N ALA A 830 2.31 -39.57 -3.99
CA ALA A 830 2.08 -41.01 -3.94
C ALA A 830 2.53 -41.68 -2.61
N SER A 831 1.57 -42.19 -1.83
CA SER A 831 1.79 -42.75 -0.48
C SER A 831 2.56 -44.08 -0.42
N THR A 832 2.82 -44.74 -1.55
CA THR A 832 3.47 -46.06 -1.60
C THR A 832 4.58 -46.11 -2.64
N LYS A 833 5.66 -46.86 -2.36
CA LYS A 833 6.59 -47.33 -3.39
C LYS A 833 5.80 -48.23 -4.35
N PRO A 834 5.68 -47.91 -5.65
CA PRO A 834 4.83 -48.69 -6.56
C PRO A 834 5.59 -49.94 -7.03
N SER A 835 5.56 -50.98 -6.20
CA SER A 835 6.26 -52.27 -6.34
C SER A 835 6.00 -53.03 -7.66
N ALA A 836 5.00 -52.63 -8.43
CA ALA A 836 4.67 -53.19 -9.75
C ALA A 836 5.05 -52.28 -10.95
N SER A 837 5.86 -51.23 -10.78
CA SER A 837 6.15 -50.28 -11.88
C SER A 837 7.58 -49.74 -12.03
N GLY A 838 8.48 -49.96 -11.07
CA GLY A 838 9.89 -49.57 -11.20
C GLY A 838 10.19 -48.07 -11.12
N PHE A 839 9.27 -47.25 -10.59
CA PHE A 839 9.50 -45.82 -10.38
C PHE A 839 10.07 -45.52 -9.00
N SER A 840 11.28 -44.94 -8.95
CA SER A 840 11.82 -44.34 -7.73
C SER A 840 11.21 -42.96 -7.45
N HIS A 841 11.19 -42.57 -6.18
CA HIS A 841 10.72 -41.25 -5.71
C HIS A 841 11.64 -40.10 -6.16
N ASP A 842 12.93 -40.39 -6.37
CA ASP A 842 14.04 -39.46 -6.68
C ASP A 842 13.89 -38.64 -7.99
N ARG A 843 12.75 -38.72 -8.68
CA ARG A 843 12.56 -38.19 -10.04
C ARG A 843 11.48 -37.12 -10.18
N SER A 844 10.95 -36.60 -9.07
CA SER A 844 9.97 -35.50 -9.08
C SER A 844 10.56 -34.18 -9.63
N GLU A 845 11.80 -33.85 -9.26
CA GLU A 845 12.47 -32.60 -9.63
C GLU A 845 12.71 -32.45 -11.15
N PRO A 846 13.17 -33.47 -11.90
CA PRO A 846 13.20 -33.42 -13.36
C PRO A 846 11.85 -33.07 -14.01
N PHE A 847 10.70 -33.46 -13.45
CA PHE A 847 9.39 -33.05 -13.98
C PHE A 847 9.13 -31.55 -13.73
N PHE A 848 9.46 -31.06 -12.54
CA PHE A 848 9.35 -29.64 -12.20
C PHE A 848 10.30 -28.76 -13.05
N ALA A 849 11.53 -29.22 -13.30
CA ALA A 849 12.50 -28.57 -14.17
C ALA A 849 11.99 -28.45 -15.62
N ARG A 850 11.41 -29.53 -16.17
CA ARG A 850 10.77 -29.51 -17.50
C ARG A 850 9.57 -28.56 -17.53
N ALA A 851 8.73 -28.54 -16.50
CA ALA A 851 7.61 -27.60 -16.40
C ALA A 851 8.07 -26.14 -16.39
N THR A 852 9.09 -25.81 -15.59
CA THR A 852 9.70 -24.47 -15.51
C THR A 852 10.28 -24.05 -16.87
N THR A 853 10.97 -24.96 -17.55
CA THR A 853 11.55 -24.72 -18.89
C THR A 853 10.48 -24.43 -19.95
N LEU A 854 9.35 -25.16 -19.90
CA LEU A 854 8.23 -24.97 -20.83
C LEU A 854 7.38 -23.72 -20.54
N LEU A 855 7.31 -23.31 -19.27
CA LEU A 855 6.56 -22.12 -18.84
C LEU A 855 7.35 -20.82 -19.09
N GLY A 856 8.67 -20.88 -18.94
CA GLY A 856 9.56 -19.71 -19.07
C GLY A 856 9.61 -18.88 -17.78
N ASN A 857 9.89 -17.58 -17.91
CA ASN A 857 9.94 -16.67 -16.76
C ASN A 857 8.53 -16.47 -16.16
N PRO A 858 8.24 -16.92 -14.92
CA PRO A 858 6.93 -16.77 -14.32
C PRO A 858 6.55 -15.30 -14.04
N LEU A 859 7.51 -14.38 -14.01
CA LEU A 859 7.22 -12.95 -13.82
C LEU A 859 6.73 -12.25 -15.09
N ASP A 860 6.85 -12.86 -16.28
CA ASP A 860 6.30 -12.31 -17.52
C ASP A 860 4.80 -12.61 -17.65
N VAL A 861 4.01 -11.94 -16.80
CA VAL A 861 2.56 -12.05 -16.74
C VAL A 861 1.87 -11.72 -18.07
N THR A 862 2.54 -11.00 -18.98
CA THR A 862 1.97 -10.65 -20.30
C THR A 862 1.81 -11.86 -21.21
N ARG A 863 2.61 -12.92 -20.97
CA ARG A 863 2.56 -14.16 -21.73
C ARG A 863 1.61 -15.20 -21.14
N CYS A 864 1.12 -15.02 -19.92
CA CYS A 864 0.35 -16.02 -19.19
C CYS A 864 -1.16 -15.88 -19.44
N SER A 865 -1.85 -17.00 -19.66
CA SER A 865 -3.32 -17.08 -19.76
C SER A 865 -3.92 -17.87 -18.59
N MET A 866 -5.25 -18.03 -18.58
CA MET A 866 -5.94 -18.90 -17.61
C MET A 866 -5.45 -20.37 -17.64
N GLY A 867 -4.79 -20.83 -18.72
CA GLY A 867 -4.13 -22.13 -18.74
C GLY A 867 -2.85 -22.15 -17.89
N GLU A 868 -1.99 -21.14 -18.05
CA GLU A 868 -0.77 -20.97 -17.24
C GLU A 868 -1.08 -20.69 -15.76
N VAL A 869 -2.23 -20.07 -15.42
CA VAL A 869 -2.71 -19.96 -14.03
C VAL A 869 -2.73 -21.33 -13.35
N SER A 870 -3.30 -22.36 -13.98
CA SER A 870 -3.30 -23.72 -13.42
C SER A 870 -1.90 -24.28 -13.21
N VAL A 871 -0.98 -24.04 -14.15
CA VAL A 871 0.41 -24.52 -14.07
C VAL A 871 1.13 -23.84 -12.90
N LEU A 872 1.03 -22.52 -12.79
CA LEU A 872 1.60 -21.73 -11.70
C LEU A 872 1.03 -22.15 -10.34
N THR A 873 -0.29 -22.37 -10.23
CA THR A 873 -0.91 -22.85 -8.99
C THR A 873 -0.40 -24.24 -8.62
N MET A 874 -0.35 -25.19 -9.56
CA MET A 874 0.20 -26.53 -9.28
C MET A 874 1.70 -26.52 -8.96
N MET A 875 2.46 -25.58 -9.54
CA MET A 875 3.87 -25.37 -9.18
C MET A 875 4.01 -24.78 -7.78
N ALA A 876 3.11 -23.89 -7.36
CA ALA A 876 3.05 -23.41 -5.98
C ALA A 876 2.73 -24.56 -5.00
N TYR A 877 1.78 -25.45 -5.31
CA TYR A 877 1.53 -26.66 -4.51
C TYR A 877 2.76 -27.58 -4.43
N TYR A 878 3.44 -27.82 -5.56
CA TYR A 878 4.68 -28.58 -5.56
C TYR A 878 5.76 -27.95 -4.68
N LEU A 879 5.89 -26.62 -4.71
CA LEU A 879 6.85 -25.88 -3.89
C LEU A 879 6.49 -25.89 -2.39
N LEU A 880 5.21 -25.84 -2.02
CA LEU A 880 4.76 -26.03 -0.62
C LEU A 880 5.14 -27.43 -0.11
N GLU A 881 4.77 -28.48 -0.84
CA GLU A 881 5.08 -29.88 -0.51
C GLU A 881 6.56 -30.26 -0.74
N SER A 882 7.39 -29.31 -1.19
CA SER A 882 8.86 -29.41 -1.26
C SER A 882 9.56 -28.47 -0.28
N ASP A 883 8.85 -27.89 0.72
CA ASP A 883 9.41 -26.99 1.73
C ASP A 883 10.13 -25.77 1.08
N ARG A 884 9.42 -25.11 0.15
CA ARG A 884 9.84 -23.91 -0.60
C ARG A 884 8.77 -22.82 -0.56
N VAL A 885 8.24 -22.56 0.64
CA VAL A 885 7.06 -21.71 0.91
C VAL A 885 7.15 -20.32 0.26
N GLU A 886 8.29 -19.62 0.38
CA GLU A 886 8.50 -18.31 -0.23
C GLU A 886 8.37 -18.33 -1.77
N ALA A 887 8.92 -19.37 -2.41
CA ALA A 887 8.80 -19.54 -3.85
C ALA A 887 7.34 -19.86 -4.23
N ALA A 888 6.62 -20.66 -3.44
CA ALA A 888 5.19 -20.88 -3.64
C ALA A 888 4.38 -19.57 -3.56
N TYR A 889 4.70 -18.68 -2.62
CA TYR A 889 4.07 -17.35 -2.51
C TYR A 889 4.31 -16.46 -3.74
N VAL A 890 5.51 -16.52 -4.35
CA VAL A 890 5.75 -15.84 -5.64
C VAL A 890 4.87 -16.42 -6.74
N TYR A 891 4.81 -17.75 -6.89
CA TYR A 891 4.06 -18.41 -7.96
C TYR A 891 2.53 -18.22 -7.80
N ILE A 892 1.98 -18.34 -6.60
CA ILE A 892 0.55 -18.10 -6.34
C ILE A 892 0.19 -16.61 -6.54
N GLY A 893 1.08 -15.70 -6.12
CA GLY A 893 0.89 -14.26 -6.32
C GLY A 893 0.95 -13.84 -7.79
N VAL A 894 1.78 -14.48 -8.61
CA VAL A 894 1.74 -14.35 -10.08
C VAL A 894 0.42 -14.89 -10.63
N ALA A 895 0.03 -16.12 -10.28
CA ALA A 895 -1.19 -16.76 -10.76
C ALA A 895 -2.44 -15.91 -10.47
N SER A 896 -2.54 -15.35 -9.26
CA SER A 896 -3.60 -14.40 -8.87
C SER A 896 -3.59 -13.14 -9.74
N ARG A 897 -2.43 -12.50 -9.96
CA ARG A 897 -2.34 -11.32 -10.84
C ARG A 897 -2.79 -11.62 -12.27
N VAL A 898 -2.40 -12.77 -12.84
CA VAL A 898 -2.84 -13.21 -14.18
C VAL A 898 -4.36 -13.44 -14.21
N ALA A 899 -4.94 -14.12 -13.20
CA ALA A 899 -6.38 -14.37 -13.14
C ALA A 899 -7.23 -13.11 -12.88
N PHE A 900 -6.70 -12.14 -12.12
CA PHE A 900 -7.30 -10.81 -11.99
C PHE A 900 -7.27 -10.04 -13.32
N GLY A 901 -6.12 -10.04 -14.01
CA GLY A 901 -5.96 -9.41 -15.33
C GLY A 901 -6.87 -10.02 -16.41
N ALA A 902 -7.06 -11.34 -16.40
CA ALA A 902 -8.03 -12.05 -17.23
C ALA A 902 -9.50 -11.79 -16.86
N GLY A 903 -9.78 -10.96 -15.85
CA GLY A 903 -11.13 -10.60 -15.44
C GLY A 903 -11.93 -11.72 -14.77
N ALA A 904 -11.27 -12.81 -14.34
CA ALA A 904 -11.96 -13.99 -13.80
C ALA A 904 -12.81 -13.66 -12.56
N HIS A 905 -12.32 -12.73 -11.73
CA HIS A 905 -13.01 -12.14 -10.57
C HIS A 905 -14.33 -11.43 -10.90
N ARG A 906 -14.60 -11.09 -12.17
CA ARG A 906 -15.86 -10.49 -12.64
C ARG A 906 -16.76 -11.49 -13.36
N GLY A 907 -16.32 -12.75 -13.48
CA GLY A 907 -16.99 -13.79 -14.26
C GLY A 907 -16.69 -13.76 -15.76
N ASN A 908 -15.71 -12.97 -16.22
CA ASN A 908 -15.37 -12.77 -17.64
C ASN A 908 -14.67 -13.97 -18.32
N VAL A 909 -14.65 -15.14 -17.68
CA VAL A 909 -14.00 -16.37 -18.15
C VAL A 909 -15.02 -17.52 -18.22
N ASP A 910 -14.71 -18.58 -18.97
CA ASP A 910 -15.60 -19.74 -19.08
C ASP A 910 -15.69 -20.53 -17.76
N GLU A 911 -16.57 -21.53 -17.67
CA GLU A 911 -16.74 -22.33 -16.45
C GLU A 911 -15.45 -23.05 -16.01
N ARG A 912 -14.53 -23.33 -16.94
CA ARG A 912 -13.19 -23.86 -16.62
C ARG A 912 -12.33 -22.79 -15.98
N GLY A 913 -12.24 -21.60 -16.58
CA GLY A 913 -11.56 -20.45 -16.00
C GLY A 913 -12.11 -20.05 -14.63
N LYS A 914 -13.43 -20.14 -14.41
CA LYS A 914 -14.06 -19.91 -13.09
C LYS A 914 -13.59 -20.95 -12.08
N ARG A 915 -13.64 -22.25 -12.44
CA ARG A 915 -13.14 -23.34 -11.58
C ARG A 915 -11.65 -23.19 -11.23
N ILE A 916 -10.82 -22.72 -12.17
CA ILE A 916 -9.39 -22.41 -11.92
C ILE A 916 -9.24 -21.22 -10.98
N PHE A 917 -9.99 -20.12 -11.19
CA PHE A 917 -9.94 -18.94 -10.33
C PHE A 917 -10.42 -19.22 -8.89
N TRP A 918 -11.41 -20.10 -8.72
CA TRP A 918 -11.80 -20.57 -7.39
C TRP A 918 -10.71 -21.46 -6.78
N THR A 919 -10.19 -22.44 -7.52
CA THR A 919 -9.09 -23.33 -7.09
C THR A 919 -7.83 -22.57 -6.63
N LEU A 920 -7.53 -21.45 -7.30
CA LEU A 920 -6.41 -20.56 -7.01
C LEU A 920 -6.52 -19.84 -5.65
N ASN A 921 -7.74 -19.65 -5.13
CA ASN A 921 -7.99 -18.84 -3.94
C ASN A 921 -8.64 -19.63 -2.80
N MET A 922 -9.39 -20.70 -3.10
CA MET A 922 -10.42 -21.26 -2.22
C MET A 922 -10.58 -22.79 -2.33
N PRO A 923 -10.90 -23.48 -1.22
CA PRO A 923 -11.35 -24.88 -1.21
C PRO A 923 -12.81 -25.02 -1.70
N PRO A 924 -13.39 -26.25 -1.76
CA PRO A 924 -14.70 -26.50 -2.39
C PRO A 924 -15.85 -25.63 -1.88
N SER A 925 -16.87 -25.43 -2.71
CA SER A 925 -17.89 -24.38 -2.53
C SER A 925 -18.63 -24.38 -1.19
N ALA A 926 -18.74 -25.52 -0.50
CA ALA A 926 -19.26 -25.59 0.87
C ALA A 926 -18.21 -25.13 1.92
N GLY A 927 -16.97 -25.62 1.81
CA GLY A 927 -15.87 -25.32 2.73
C GLY A 927 -15.22 -23.95 2.52
N LEU A 928 -15.42 -23.33 1.36
CA LEU A 928 -14.98 -21.99 0.98
C LEU A 928 -15.23 -20.95 2.10
N HIS A 929 -16.50 -20.71 2.44
CA HIS A 929 -16.85 -19.70 3.45
C HIS A 929 -16.26 -20.06 4.83
N ALA A 930 -16.21 -21.35 5.17
CA ALA A 930 -15.66 -21.80 6.45
C ALA A 930 -14.16 -21.48 6.57
N ASN A 931 -13.37 -21.65 5.52
CA ASN A 931 -11.94 -21.35 5.54
C ASN A 931 -11.66 -19.84 5.56
N VAL A 932 -12.44 -19.03 4.83
CA VAL A 932 -12.31 -17.55 4.85
C VAL A 932 -12.56 -16.99 6.25
N GLU A 933 -13.55 -17.53 6.97
CA GLU A 933 -13.83 -17.11 8.35
C GLU A 933 -12.72 -17.57 9.32
N LEU A 934 -12.16 -18.79 9.18
CA LEU A 934 -10.99 -19.19 9.97
C LEU A 934 -9.76 -18.30 9.70
N ALA A 935 -9.50 -17.94 8.44
CA ALA A 935 -8.39 -17.04 8.09
C ALA A 935 -8.56 -15.65 8.74
N ARG A 936 -9.79 -15.10 8.79
CA ARG A 936 -10.12 -13.86 9.50
C ARG A 936 -9.91 -13.97 11.02
N ILE A 937 -10.18 -15.14 11.60
CA ILE A 937 -9.94 -15.39 13.03
C ILE A 937 -8.44 -15.55 13.31
N SER A 938 -7.70 -16.20 12.41
CA SER A 938 -6.24 -16.31 12.46
C SER A 938 -5.56 -14.93 12.40
N ASP A 939 -5.99 -14.05 11.50
CA ASP A 939 -5.56 -12.64 11.45
C ASP A 939 -5.89 -11.90 12.76
N TYR A 940 -7.11 -12.04 13.27
CA TYR A 940 -7.51 -11.43 14.55
C TYR A 940 -6.59 -11.88 15.71
N ILE A 941 -6.33 -13.18 15.85
CA ILE A 941 -5.41 -13.74 16.86
C ILE A 941 -4.00 -13.19 16.66
N THR A 942 -3.48 -13.24 15.43
CA THR A 942 -2.14 -12.79 15.05
C THR A 942 -1.90 -11.32 15.38
N CYS A 943 -2.82 -10.44 14.99
CA CYS A 943 -2.69 -9.00 15.18
C CYS A 943 -2.91 -8.55 16.64
N HIS A 944 -3.79 -9.21 17.40
CA HIS A 944 -4.20 -8.73 18.74
C HIS A 944 -3.56 -9.51 19.90
N LEU A 945 -3.50 -10.84 19.83
CA LEU A 945 -2.94 -11.66 20.91
C LEU A 945 -1.40 -11.71 20.85
N TYR A 946 -0.86 -11.71 19.64
CA TYR A 946 0.57 -11.78 19.33
C TYR A 946 1.11 -10.53 18.61
N ARG A 947 0.34 -9.43 18.60
CA ARG A 947 0.80 -8.04 18.40
C ARG A 947 1.63 -7.70 17.15
N ILE A 948 1.70 -8.57 16.13
CA ILE A 948 2.55 -8.37 14.94
C ILE A 948 2.29 -7.04 14.23
N ALA A 949 1.05 -6.56 14.25
CA ALA A 949 0.66 -5.23 13.77
C ALA A 949 0.21 -4.33 14.95
N ALA A 950 1.14 -3.97 15.83
CA ALA A 950 0.87 -3.24 17.08
C ALA A 950 0.27 -1.83 16.87
N THR A 951 -1.06 -1.76 16.72
CA THR A 951 -1.83 -0.51 16.80
C THR A 951 -1.72 0.09 18.20
N ARG A 952 -1.40 1.38 18.30
CA ARG A 952 -1.21 2.11 19.57
C ARG A 952 -2.50 2.42 20.35
N GLU A 953 -3.60 1.70 20.09
CA GLU A 953 -4.92 2.00 20.63
C GLU A 953 -5.48 0.89 21.53
N ASN A 954 -5.98 1.33 22.70
CA ASN A 954 -6.74 0.58 23.71
C ASN A 954 -5.97 -0.44 24.58
N ALA A 955 -6.27 -0.39 25.87
CA ALA A 955 -5.68 -1.25 26.90
C ALA A 955 -6.53 -2.52 27.13
N ASP A 956 -6.94 -3.19 26.05
CA ASP A 956 -7.63 -4.47 26.15
C ASP A 956 -6.65 -5.53 26.71
N THR A 957 -7.08 -6.25 27.73
CA THR A 957 -6.22 -7.26 28.39
C THR A 957 -6.12 -8.52 27.52
N SER A 958 -5.00 -9.24 27.61
CA SER A 958 -4.80 -10.51 26.91
C SER A 958 -5.82 -11.60 27.31
N ALA A 959 -6.59 -11.40 28.39
CA ALA A 959 -7.78 -12.21 28.67
C ALA A 959 -8.90 -11.89 27.67
N SER A 960 -9.38 -10.63 27.65
CA SER A 960 -10.49 -10.20 26.78
C SER A 960 -10.24 -10.45 25.29
N ILE A 961 -8.98 -10.32 24.84
CA ILE A 961 -8.58 -10.63 23.46
C ILE A 961 -8.79 -12.12 23.13
N ARG A 962 -8.43 -13.03 24.05
CA ARG A 962 -8.65 -14.48 23.90
C ARG A 962 -10.12 -14.84 23.98
N ASP A 963 -10.85 -14.30 24.95
CA ASP A 963 -12.29 -14.56 25.12
C ASP A 963 -13.07 -14.23 23.84
N LYS A 964 -12.73 -13.10 23.20
CA LYS A 964 -13.27 -12.68 21.90
C LYS A 964 -12.83 -13.56 20.73
N ALA A 965 -11.61 -14.10 20.73
CA ALA A 965 -11.15 -15.04 19.72
C ALA A 965 -11.87 -16.40 19.82
N THR A 966 -12.05 -16.92 21.04
CA THR A 966 -12.82 -18.15 21.32
C THR A 966 -14.28 -17.98 20.88
N PHE A 967 -14.93 -16.87 21.22
CA PHE A 967 -16.29 -16.55 20.78
C PHE A 967 -16.44 -16.50 19.25
N LEU A 968 -15.41 -16.06 18.51
CA LEU A 968 -15.43 -16.09 17.04
C LEU A 968 -15.33 -17.53 16.49
N LEU A 969 -14.53 -18.41 17.10
CA LEU A 969 -14.48 -19.83 16.74
C LEU A 969 -15.77 -20.58 17.07
N GLU A 970 -16.41 -20.27 18.20
CA GLU A 970 -17.74 -20.78 18.54
C GLU A 970 -18.80 -20.34 17.51
N GLN A 971 -18.80 -19.06 17.14
CA GLN A 971 -19.67 -18.56 16.07
C GLN A 971 -19.38 -19.20 14.71
N TRP A 972 -18.12 -19.50 14.39
CA TRP A 972 -17.75 -20.21 13.18
C TRP A 972 -18.36 -21.63 13.18
N HIS A 973 -18.16 -22.38 14.28
CA HIS A 973 -18.64 -23.75 14.42
C HIS A 973 -20.18 -23.84 14.37
N GLN A 974 -20.90 -22.81 14.84
CA GLN A 974 -22.36 -22.71 14.72
C GLN A 974 -22.87 -22.33 13.32
N LYS A 975 -22.00 -21.83 12.42
CA LYS A 975 -22.38 -21.34 11.08
C LYS A 975 -21.98 -22.25 9.92
N ILE A 976 -21.10 -23.24 10.14
CA ILE A 976 -20.70 -24.16 9.07
C ILE A 976 -21.86 -25.07 8.63
N PRO A 977 -22.00 -25.36 7.32
CA PRO A 977 -23.00 -26.29 6.82
C PRO A 977 -22.89 -27.69 7.44
N ALA A 978 -24.04 -28.36 7.63
CA ALA A 978 -24.10 -29.71 8.20
C ALA A 978 -23.30 -30.77 7.41
N SER A 979 -23.06 -30.55 6.11
CA SER A 979 -22.19 -31.40 5.28
C SER A 979 -20.69 -31.32 5.63
N LEU A 980 -20.29 -30.35 6.46
CA LEU A 980 -18.93 -30.19 6.99
C LEU A 980 -18.87 -30.44 8.51
N HIS A 981 -19.93 -30.98 9.11
CA HIS A 981 -19.89 -31.40 10.52
C HIS A 981 -19.14 -32.72 10.64
N LEU A 982 -18.38 -32.88 11.72
CA LEU A 982 -17.83 -34.18 12.08
C LEU A 982 -18.97 -35.09 12.57
N ASN A 983 -18.79 -36.41 12.42
CA ASN A 983 -19.72 -37.40 12.96
C ASN A 983 -19.71 -37.36 14.53
N PRO A 984 -20.61 -38.11 15.22
CA PRO A 984 -20.61 -38.16 16.69
C PRO A 984 -19.32 -38.69 17.33
N GLU A 985 -18.43 -39.31 16.55
CA GLU A 985 -17.11 -39.77 16.99
C GLU A 985 -16.02 -38.69 16.81
N GLY A 986 -16.34 -37.54 16.22
CA GLY A 986 -15.40 -36.45 15.98
C GLY A 986 -14.47 -36.68 14.78
N VAL A 987 -14.93 -37.40 13.76
CA VAL A 987 -14.19 -37.65 12.49
C VAL A 987 -15.08 -37.45 11.25
N SER A 988 -14.52 -37.51 10.04
CA SER A 988 -15.27 -37.49 8.79
C SER A 988 -14.57 -38.31 7.71
N ASN A 989 -15.36 -39.05 6.92
CA ASN A 989 -14.86 -39.77 5.75
C ASN A 989 -14.33 -38.84 4.65
N ASP A 990 -14.59 -37.53 4.76
CA ASP A 990 -14.01 -36.49 3.92
C ASP A 990 -12.72 -35.89 4.54
N PRO A 991 -11.55 -36.08 3.90
CA PRO A 991 -10.29 -35.48 4.36
C PRO A 991 -10.31 -33.94 4.38
N ALA A 992 -11.07 -33.29 3.49
CA ALA A 992 -11.13 -31.82 3.44
C ALA A 992 -11.82 -31.25 4.68
N THR A 993 -12.93 -31.87 5.11
CA THR A 993 -13.61 -31.60 6.37
C THR A 993 -12.71 -31.90 7.56
N CYS A 994 -11.97 -33.00 7.57
CA CYS A 994 -11.00 -33.26 8.64
C CYS A 994 -9.92 -32.17 8.72
N ALA A 995 -9.32 -31.77 7.60
CA ALA A 995 -8.32 -30.69 7.56
C ALA A 995 -8.89 -29.32 8.00
N LEU A 996 -10.14 -29.02 7.64
CA LEU A 996 -10.87 -27.82 8.08
C LEU A 996 -10.99 -27.76 9.62
N HIS A 997 -11.39 -28.88 10.25
CA HIS A 997 -11.47 -28.94 11.71
C HIS A 997 -10.10 -28.99 12.37
N MET A 998 -9.07 -29.55 11.72
CA MET A 998 -7.69 -29.46 12.22
C MET A 998 -7.20 -28.01 12.28
N HIS A 999 -7.48 -27.20 11.26
CA HIS A 999 -7.17 -25.78 11.28
C HIS A 999 -7.94 -25.03 12.39
N ALA A 1000 -9.23 -25.31 12.57
CA ALA A 1000 -10.03 -24.70 13.63
C ALA A 1000 -9.51 -25.02 15.04
N ASN A 1001 -9.13 -26.29 15.29
CA ASN A 1001 -8.46 -26.69 16.54
C ASN A 1001 -7.09 -26.01 16.70
N ASP A 1002 -6.32 -25.85 15.62
CA ASP A 1002 -5.01 -25.19 15.69
C ASP A 1002 -5.13 -23.71 16.07
N LEU A 1003 -6.21 -23.02 15.66
CA LEU A 1003 -6.52 -21.68 16.18
C LEU A 1003 -6.89 -21.69 17.67
N VAL A 1004 -7.52 -22.76 18.20
CA VAL A 1004 -7.68 -22.95 19.66
C VAL A 1004 -6.32 -23.15 20.33
N ILE A 1005 -5.40 -23.90 19.71
CA ILE A 1005 -4.02 -24.01 20.19
C ILE A 1005 -3.36 -22.62 20.23
N MET A 1006 -3.44 -21.82 19.17
CA MET A 1006 -2.88 -20.45 19.16
C MET A 1006 -3.46 -19.55 20.26
N ILE A 1007 -4.76 -19.63 20.57
CA ILE A 1007 -5.39 -18.83 21.64
C ILE A 1007 -4.87 -19.24 23.03
N HIS A 1008 -4.64 -20.54 23.26
CA HIS A 1008 -4.42 -21.09 24.59
C HIS A 1008 -2.95 -21.49 24.89
N ARG A 1009 -2.08 -21.68 23.88
CA ARG A 1009 -0.65 -22.01 24.01
C ARG A 1009 0.13 -21.05 24.93
N PRO A 1010 -0.08 -19.71 24.93
CA PRO A 1010 0.58 -18.81 25.88
C PRO A 1010 0.20 -19.05 27.34
N ALA A 1011 -1.01 -19.56 27.61
CA ALA A 1011 -1.42 -19.94 28.97
C ALA A 1011 -0.74 -21.24 29.43
N LEU A 1012 -0.59 -22.21 28.53
CA LEU A 1012 0.14 -23.45 28.77
C LEU A 1012 1.62 -23.17 29.10
N LEU A 1013 2.31 -22.35 28.30
CA LEU A 1013 3.71 -21.98 28.55
C LEU A 1013 3.86 -21.26 29.91
N LYS A 1014 2.95 -20.35 30.25
CA LYS A 1014 2.97 -19.67 31.57
C LYS A 1014 2.73 -20.64 32.74
N ALA A 1015 1.83 -21.62 32.58
CA ALA A 1015 1.61 -22.66 33.58
C ALA A 1015 2.87 -23.52 33.78
N VAL A 1016 3.53 -23.93 32.70
CA VAL A 1016 4.81 -24.66 32.74
C VAL A 1016 5.88 -23.84 33.47
N ARG A 1017 6.10 -22.57 33.05
CA ARG A 1017 7.08 -21.68 33.72
C ARG A 1017 6.84 -21.56 35.22
N SER A 1018 5.59 -21.41 35.65
CA SER A 1018 5.24 -21.32 37.07
C SER A 1018 5.45 -22.65 37.82
N ALA A 1019 5.14 -23.78 37.20
CA ALA A 1019 5.29 -25.12 37.80
C ALA A 1019 6.76 -25.57 37.90
N LEU A 1020 7.65 -25.03 37.04
CA LEU A 1020 9.07 -25.37 37.04
C LEU A 1020 9.95 -24.40 37.84
N SER A 1021 9.45 -23.20 38.15
CA SER A 1021 10.16 -22.21 39.01
C SER A 1021 9.89 -22.44 40.50
N ASN A 1022 8.69 -22.91 40.85
CA ASN A 1022 8.31 -23.22 42.22
C ASN A 1022 8.47 -24.73 42.47
N ASN A 1023 9.32 -25.13 43.44
CA ASN A 1023 9.52 -26.53 43.83
C ASN A 1023 8.29 -27.14 44.54
N GLY A 1024 7.25 -27.48 43.76
CA GLY A 1024 6.13 -28.37 44.13
C GLY A 1024 5.13 -27.87 45.17
N SER A 1025 5.31 -26.67 45.75
CA SER A 1025 4.64 -26.28 47.00
C SER A 1025 3.35 -25.46 46.87
N GLN A 1026 2.92 -25.05 45.67
CA GLN A 1026 1.62 -24.39 45.45
C GLN A 1026 0.94 -24.85 44.16
N SER A 1027 -0.20 -25.53 44.29
CA SER A 1027 -1.12 -25.79 43.19
C SER A 1027 -1.78 -24.48 42.74
N PRO A 1028 -1.68 -24.07 41.46
CA PRO A 1028 -2.29 -22.82 41.00
C PRO A 1028 -3.82 -22.92 41.04
N SER A 1029 -4.47 -22.02 41.78
CA SER A 1029 -5.92 -22.04 42.08
C SER A 1029 -6.85 -21.72 40.90
N HIS A 1030 -6.33 -21.71 39.66
CA HIS A 1030 -7.09 -21.47 38.42
C HIS A 1030 -6.58 -22.32 37.26
N ALA A 1031 -7.00 -23.58 37.20
CA ALA A 1031 -7.23 -24.28 35.92
C ALA A 1031 -8.67 -23.91 35.44
N PRO A 1032 -8.95 -23.71 34.13
CA PRO A 1032 -8.65 -24.71 33.09
C PRO A 1032 -8.10 -24.13 31.76
N GLN A 1033 -7.59 -22.90 31.73
CA GLN A 1033 -7.34 -22.18 30.45
C GLN A 1033 -6.33 -22.84 29.50
N TRP A 1034 -5.51 -23.78 29.95
CA TRP A 1034 -4.58 -24.54 29.09
C TRP A 1034 -5.14 -25.93 28.70
N GLU A 1035 -6.17 -26.44 29.39
CA GLU A 1035 -6.80 -27.73 29.09
C GLU A 1035 -7.49 -27.70 27.71
N SER A 1036 -8.06 -26.55 27.33
CA SER A 1036 -8.60 -26.31 25.98
C SER A 1036 -7.55 -26.47 24.88
N CYS A 1037 -6.28 -26.14 25.17
CA CYS A 1037 -5.15 -26.33 24.24
C CYS A 1037 -4.87 -27.83 24.03
N ILE A 1038 -4.86 -28.61 25.11
CA ILE A 1038 -4.63 -30.07 25.08
C ILE A 1038 -5.82 -30.79 24.41
N ALA A 1039 -7.05 -30.37 24.71
CA ALA A 1039 -8.25 -30.91 24.08
C ALA A 1039 -8.28 -30.65 22.56
N ALA A 1040 -7.77 -29.50 22.11
CA ALA A 1040 -7.60 -29.20 20.69
C ALA A 1040 -6.47 -30.05 20.06
N ALA A 1041 -5.33 -30.21 20.74
CA ALA A 1041 -4.23 -31.07 20.30
C ALA A 1041 -4.69 -32.53 20.13
N LEU A 1042 -5.45 -33.09 21.08
CA LEU A 1042 -6.00 -34.46 21.00
C LEU A 1042 -6.93 -34.65 19.79
N ARG A 1043 -7.74 -33.63 19.45
CA ARG A 1043 -8.59 -33.65 18.26
C ARG A 1043 -7.75 -33.63 16.97
N ASN A 1044 -6.67 -32.86 16.92
CA ASN A 1044 -5.75 -32.85 15.77
C ASN A 1044 -5.08 -34.20 15.57
N MET A 1045 -4.58 -34.84 16.62
CA MET A 1045 -3.98 -36.17 16.52
C MET A 1045 -5.00 -37.25 16.10
N ARG A 1046 -6.25 -37.16 16.59
CA ARG A 1046 -7.34 -38.06 16.17
C ARG A 1046 -7.68 -37.89 14.68
N LEU A 1047 -7.79 -36.65 14.20
CA LEU A 1047 -8.09 -36.35 12.79
C LEU A 1047 -6.91 -36.73 11.87
N ALA A 1048 -5.66 -36.49 12.30
CA ALA A 1048 -4.44 -36.90 11.60
C ALA A 1048 -4.38 -38.42 11.41
N ARG A 1049 -4.60 -39.19 12.49
CA ARG A 1049 -4.71 -40.66 12.44
C ARG A 1049 -5.82 -41.12 11.52
N HIS A 1050 -7.00 -40.49 11.59
CA HIS A 1050 -8.14 -40.86 10.75
C HIS A 1050 -7.86 -40.65 9.26
N ILE A 1051 -7.28 -39.51 8.87
CA ILE A 1051 -6.89 -39.24 7.46
C ILE A 1051 -5.95 -40.32 6.92
N ALA A 1052 -5.00 -40.79 7.74
CA ALA A 1052 -4.06 -41.85 7.37
C ALA A 1052 -4.72 -43.23 7.22
N THR A 1053 -5.84 -43.50 7.90
CA THR A 1053 -6.56 -44.80 7.87
C THR A 1053 -7.78 -44.86 6.95
N LEU A 1054 -8.09 -43.79 6.20
CA LEU A 1054 -9.18 -43.79 5.21
C LEU A 1054 -8.94 -44.81 4.08
N HIS A 1055 -10.04 -45.18 3.38
CA HIS A 1055 -10.12 -46.25 2.37
C HIS A 1055 -9.14 -46.13 1.18
N ARG A 1056 -8.42 -45.02 1.05
CA ARG A 1056 -7.13 -44.95 0.35
C ARG A 1056 -6.19 -44.15 1.28
N PRO A 1057 -5.03 -44.68 1.70
CA PRO A 1057 -4.19 -44.01 2.70
C PRO A 1057 -3.64 -42.69 2.14
N ARG A 1058 -4.14 -41.57 2.67
CA ARG A 1058 -3.73 -40.23 2.27
C ARG A 1058 -2.66 -39.71 3.22
N ARG A 1059 -1.57 -39.20 2.65
CA ARG A 1059 -0.61 -38.37 3.39
C ARG A 1059 -1.26 -37.05 3.79
N LEU A 1060 -0.78 -36.47 4.89
CA LEU A 1060 -1.13 -35.13 5.29
C LEU A 1060 -0.32 -34.13 4.45
N LEU A 1061 -1.01 -33.15 3.87
CA LEU A 1061 -0.35 -32.01 3.22
C LEU A 1061 0.43 -31.20 4.27
N HIS A 1062 1.36 -30.34 3.82
CA HIS A 1062 2.23 -29.51 4.66
C HIS A 1062 1.50 -28.81 5.84
N ALA A 1063 0.31 -28.25 5.61
CA ALA A 1063 -0.50 -27.64 6.68
C ALA A 1063 -1.00 -28.65 7.75
N GLY A 1064 -1.40 -29.86 7.33
CA GLY A 1064 -1.79 -30.93 8.26
C GLY A 1064 -0.61 -31.45 9.08
N LEU A 1065 0.59 -31.46 8.51
CA LEU A 1065 1.83 -31.77 9.21
C LEU A 1065 2.20 -30.69 10.24
N HIS A 1066 2.02 -29.40 9.92
CA HIS A 1066 2.10 -28.30 10.90
C HIS A 1066 1.13 -28.49 12.08
N PHE A 1067 -0.15 -28.80 11.81
CA PHE A 1067 -1.16 -29.00 12.85
C PHE A 1067 -0.85 -30.19 13.78
N VAL A 1068 -0.10 -31.19 13.31
CA VAL A 1068 0.44 -32.28 14.15
C VAL A 1068 1.65 -31.82 14.96
N PHE A 1069 2.62 -31.12 14.36
CA PHE A 1069 3.78 -30.58 15.10
C PHE A 1069 3.33 -29.66 16.25
N SER A 1070 2.38 -28.76 15.96
CA SER A 1070 1.69 -27.88 16.90
C SER A 1070 1.04 -28.64 18.06
N ALA A 1071 0.31 -29.72 17.78
CA ALA A 1071 -0.33 -30.55 18.80
C ALA A 1071 0.70 -31.26 19.69
N VAL A 1072 1.78 -31.78 19.11
CA VAL A 1072 2.81 -32.56 19.82
C VAL A 1072 3.64 -31.69 20.75
N LEU A 1073 3.96 -30.44 20.34
CA LEU A 1073 4.55 -29.44 21.22
C LEU A 1073 3.67 -29.22 22.48
N CYS A 1074 2.34 -29.20 22.35
CA CYS A 1074 1.43 -29.04 23.49
C CYS A 1074 1.47 -30.24 24.46
N PHE A 1075 1.54 -31.48 23.97
CA PHE A 1075 1.72 -32.66 24.84
C PHE A 1075 3.07 -32.69 25.54
N MET A 1076 4.14 -32.32 24.83
CA MET A 1076 5.46 -32.23 25.43
C MET A 1076 5.49 -31.20 26.58
N LEU A 1077 4.91 -30.00 26.36
CA LEU A 1077 4.72 -29.00 27.41
C LEU A 1077 3.88 -29.50 28.58
N GLN A 1078 2.75 -30.16 28.32
CA GLN A 1078 1.88 -30.71 29.36
C GLN A 1078 2.62 -31.69 30.28
N SER A 1079 3.46 -32.57 29.71
CA SER A 1079 4.23 -33.54 30.49
C SER A 1079 5.26 -32.91 31.44
N LEU A 1080 5.61 -31.63 31.25
CA LEU A 1080 6.47 -30.89 32.18
C LEU A 1080 5.71 -30.44 33.45
N LEU A 1081 4.37 -30.50 33.46
CA LEU A 1081 3.53 -30.19 34.62
C LEU A 1081 3.44 -31.35 35.64
N GLY A 1082 4.20 -32.43 35.47
CA GLY A 1082 4.27 -33.56 36.41
C GLY A 1082 3.21 -34.65 36.21
N ASN A 1083 2.20 -34.42 35.38
CA ASN A 1083 1.20 -35.42 35.00
C ASN A 1083 1.61 -36.13 33.70
N GLU A 1084 2.43 -37.18 33.79
CA GLU A 1084 2.58 -38.14 32.69
C GLU A 1084 1.37 -39.08 32.66
N ASP A 1085 0.47 -38.87 31.70
CA ASP A 1085 -0.43 -39.93 31.23
C ASP A 1085 0.27 -40.70 30.09
N HIS A 1086 0.20 -42.03 30.10
CA HIS A 1086 0.82 -42.92 29.11
C HIS A 1086 0.41 -42.62 27.67
N ASN A 1087 -0.73 -41.94 27.47
CA ASN A 1087 -1.15 -41.46 26.15
C ASN A 1087 -0.17 -40.43 25.56
N THR A 1088 0.47 -39.60 26.38
CA THR A 1088 1.38 -38.53 25.92
C THR A 1088 2.55 -39.06 25.10
N ALA A 1089 3.21 -40.13 25.56
CA ALA A 1089 4.31 -40.76 24.81
C ALA A 1089 3.83 -41.25 23.44
N ARG A 1090 2.68 -41.94 23.40
CA ARG A 1090 2.06 -42.46 22.17
C ARG A 1090 1.67 -41.36 21.16
N GLU A 1091 1.39 -40.14 21.62
CA GLU A 1091 1.19 -38.98 20.73
C GLU A 1091 2.51 -38.50 20.11
N VAL A 1092 3.61 -38.50 20.89
CA VAL A 1092 4.96 -38.17 20.39
C VAL A 1092 5.46 -39.25 19.43
N ASP A 1093 5.35 -40.53 19.78
CA ASP A 1093 5.83 -41.66 18.98
C ASP A 1093 5.16 -41.69 17.60
N PHE A 1094 3.82 -41.57 17.56
CA PHE A 1094 3.04 -41.50 16.32
C PHE A 1094 3.46 -40.30 15.44
N ALA A 1095 3.76 -39.17 16.05
CA ALA A 1095 4.22 -37.99 15.32
C ALA A 1095 5.61 -38.18 14.73
N VAL A 1096 6.57 -38.75 15.48
CA VAL A 1096 7.91 -39.06 14.97
C VAL A 1096 7.80 -40.07 13.81
N GLU A 1097 7.03 -41.15 13.97
CA GLU A 1097 6.78 -42.14 12.90
C GLU A 1097 6.11 -41.51 11.65
N LEU A 1098 5.20 -40.53 11.84
CA LEU A 1098 4.62 -39.75 10.74
C LEU A 1098 5.69 -38.91 10.02
N PHE A 1099 6.47 -38.12 10.77
CA PHE A 1099 7.49 -37.23 10.20
C PHE A 1099 8.66 -37.99 9.55
N ASP A 1100 9.00 -39.19 10.04
CA ASP A 1100 9.99 -40.07 9.40
C ASP A 1100 9.50 -40.62 8.05
N ARG A 1101 8.23 -41.05 7.98
CA ARG A 1101 7.62 -41.51 6.71
C ARG A 1101 7.53 -40.38 5.69
N GLU A 1102 7.32 -39.15 6.14
CA GLU A 1102 7.45 -37.95 5.30
C GLU A 1102 8.89 -37.72 4.85
N ALA A 1103 9.86 -37.76 5.77
CA ALA A 1103 11.29 -37.56 5.49
C ALA A 1103 11.81 -38.54 4.41
N GLN A 1104 11.38 -39.81 4.47
CA GLN A 1104 11.69 -40.86 3.48
C GLN A 1104 11.23 -40.55 2.04
N THR A 1105 10.47 -39.48 1.81
CA THR A 1105 10.06 -39.00 0.48
C THR A 1105 10.82 -37.75 0.01
N GLY A 1106 11.91 -37.39 0.69
CA GLY A 1106 12.67 -36.18 0.41
C GLY A 1106 11.95 -34.91 0.88
N ASN A 1107 11.16 -34.99 1.95
CA ASN A 1107 10.48 -33.86 2.58
C ASN A 1107 11.37 -33.29 3.71
N THR A 1108 12.05 -32.16 3.46
CA THR A 1108 12.95 -31.54 4.45
C THR A 1108 12.22 -31.00 5.67
N TYR A 1109 10.99 -30.51 5.51
CA TYR A 1109 10.13 -30.12 6.63
C TYR A 1109 9.88 -31.32 7.56
N GLY A 1110 9.54 -32.48 6.98
CA GLY A 1110 9.34 -33.74 7.72
C GLY A 1110 10.58 -34.15 8.52
N LEU A 1111 11.75 -34.22 7.87
CA LEU A 1111 13.02 -34.56 8.50
C LEU A 1111 13.37 -33.60 9.66
N ASN A 1112 13.21 -32.30 9.44
CA ASN A 1112 13.53 -31.28 10.44
C ASN A 1112 12.55 -31.32 11.62
N CYS A 1113 11.26 -31.60 11.40
CA CYS A 1113 10.28 -31.82 12.45
C CYS A 1113 10.60 -33.08 13.28
N ALA A 1114 10.92 -34.21 12.65
CA ALA A 1114 11.30 -35.43 13.36
C ALA A 1114 12.52 -35.20 14.26
N ASN A 1115 13.55 -34.53 13.75
CA ASN A 1115 14.75 -34.20 14.52
C ASN A 1115 14.48 -33.23 15.66
N ALA A 1116 13.68 -32.18 15.43
CA ALA A 1116 13.30 -31.23 16.48
C ALA A 1116 12.45 -31.86 17.60
N LEU A 1117 11.54 -32.79 17.27
CA LEU A 1117 10.79 -33.56 18.27
C LEU A 1117 11.71 -34.45 19.11
N ARG A 1118 12.66 -35.18 18.49
CA ARG A 1118 13.62 -36.03 19.20
C ARG A 1118 14.54 -35.23 20.12
N GLU A 1119 15.08 -34.11 19.65
CA GLU A 1119 15.95 -33.23 20.44
C GLU A 1119 15.19 -32.64 21.65
N LEU A 1120 13.93 -32.22 21.47
CA LEU A 1120 13.06 -31.78 22.58
C LEU A 1120 12.74 -32.92 23.55
N HIS A 1121 12.40 -34.11 23.05
CA HIS A 1121 12.08 -35.27 23.88
C HIS A 1121 13.30 -35.71 24.72
N MET A 1122 14.51 -35.70 24.14
CA MET A 1122 15.76 -35.97 24.86
C MET A 1122 16.05 -34.93 25.94
N LEU A 1123 15.93 -33.62 25.64
CA LEU A 1123 16.08 -32.54 26.62
C LEU A 1123 15.16 -32.75 27.84
N MET A 1124 13.93 -33.17 27.59
CA MET A 1124 12.93 -33.43 28.63
C MET A 1124 13.22 -34.73 29.41
N ALA A 1125 13.72 -35.77 28.74
CA ALA A 1125 14.12 -37.03 29.36
C ALA A 1125 15.34 -36.84 30.29
N LYS A 1126 16.38 -36.12 29.86
CA LYS A 1126 17.56 -35.80 30.69
C LYS A 1126 17.18 -35.10 32.00
N ARG A 1127 16.17 -34.23 31.96
CA ARG A 1127 15.60 -33.56 33.14
C ARG A 1127 14.82 -34.49 34.08
N ARG A 1128 14.29 -35.63 33.60
CA ARG A 1128 13.56 -36.63 34.42
C ARG A 1128 14.47 -37.70 35.01
N GLY A 1129 15.55 -38.07 34.32
CA GLY A 1129 16.56 -38.99 34.84
C GLY A 1129 17.46 -39.57 33.74
N ALA A 1130 18.73 -39.82 34.08
CA ALA A 1130 19.76 -40.18 33.10
C ALA A 1130 19.50 -41.51 32.36
N GLN A 1131 18.81 -42.47 32.97
CA GLN A 1131 18.73 -43.83 32.44
C GLN A 1131 17.85 -43.94 31.18
N THR A 1132 16.67 -43.30 31.17
CA THR A 1132 15.80 -43.22 29.97
C THR A 1132 16.43 -42.33 28.89
N ALA A 1133 17.21 -41.32 29.28
CA ALA A 1133 17.89 -40.45 28.34
C ALA A 1133 18.94 -41.19 27.51
N MET A 1134 19.73 -42.09 28.10
CA MET A 1134 20.73 -42.88 27.37
C MET A 1134 20.14 -43.76 26.27
N GLU A 1135 18.97 -44.35 26.50
CA GLU A 1135 18.30 -45.21 25.50
C GLU A 1135 17.81 -44.37 24.30
N ILE A 1136 17.24 -43.18 24.57
CA ILE A 1136 16.82 -42.21 23.55
C ILE A 1136 18.02 -41.65 22.78
N GLU A 1137 19.14 -41.40 23.47
CA GLU A 1137 20.38 -40.87 22.90
C GLU A 1137 21.05 -41.86 21.95
N GLN A 1138 21.16 -43.14 22.34
CA GLN A 1138 21.64 -44.20 21.42
C GLN A 1138 20.73 -44.39 20.20
N ALA A 1139 19.40 -44.36 20.38
CA ALA A 1139 18.46 -44.47 19.27
C ALA A 1139 18.55 -43.28 18.30
N PHE A 1140 18.78 -42.07 18.81
CA PHE A 1140 18.92 -40.86 18.01
C PHE A 1140 20.25 -40.84 17.23
N GLU A 1141 21.38 -41.20 17.86
CA GLU A 1141 22.68 -41.29 17.18
C GLU A 1141 22.66 -42.33 16.04
N GLN A 1142 22.09 -43.52 16.27
CA GLN A 1142 21.97 -44.55 15.24
C GLN A 1142 21.15 -44.06 14.03
N HIS A 1143 20.08 -43.31 14.27
CA HIS A 1143 19.24 -42.78 13.19
C HIS A 1143 19.88 -41.60 12.46
N LEU A 1144 20.65 -40.76 13.16
CA LEU A 1144 21.51 -39.72 12.55
C LEU A 1144 22.56 -40.33 11.62
N ILE A 1145 23.21 -41.43 12.03
CA ILE A 1145 24.18 -42.16 11.20
C ILE A 1145 23.49 -42.72 9.94
N GLN A 1146 22.32 -43.35 10.07
CA GLN A 1146 21.56 -43.88 8.92
C GLN A 1146 21.10 -42.80 7.93
N ASN A 1147 20.76 -41.59 8.41
CA ASN A 1147 20.30 -40.49 7.56
C ASN A 1147 21.41 -39.58 7.04
N THR A 1148 22.66 -39.71 7.52
CA THR A 1148 23.81 -38.94 7.01
C THR A 1148 24.55 -39.68 5.89
N THR A 1149 24.39 -41.01 5.78
CA THR A 1149 24.97 -41.82 4.69
C THR A 1149 24.17 -41.76 3.37
N TRP A 1150 23.98 -40.55 2.84
CA TRP A 1150 23.54 -40.30 1.46
C TRP A 1150 24.72 -39.83 0.59
N ASP A 1151 25.83 -40.57 0.63
CA ASP A 1151 26.89 -40.44 -0.37
C ASP A 1151 26.32 -40.76 -1.77
N THR A 1152 26.67 -39.93 -2.75
CA THR A 1152 26.28 -40.15 -4.15
C THR A 1152 26.92 -41.45 -4.67
N PRO A 1153 26.15 -42.45 -5.13
CA PRO A 1153 26.72 -43.65 -5.74
C PRO A 1153 27.45 -43.27 -7.04
N ASP A 1154 28.73 -43.58 -7.11
CA ASP A 1154 29.57 -43.30 -8.28
C ASP A 1154 29.05 -44.05 -9.52
N MET A 1155 29.11 -43.40 -10.68
CA MET A 1155 28.59 -43.95 -11.95
C MET A 1155 29.60 -44.90 -12.62
N SER A 1156 29.94 -46.00 -11.96
CA SER A 1156 30.70 -47.08 -12.59
C SER A 1156 30.37 -48.49 -12.08
N ALA A 1157 30.68 -49.48 -12.93
CA ALA A 1157 30.74 -50.93 -12.68
C ALA A 1157 29.46 -51.80 -12.70
N HIS A 1158 29.46 -52.68 -13.72
CA HIS A 1158 28.90 -54.05 -13.81
C HIS A 1158 27.38 -54.36 -13.89
N VAL A 1159 27.05 -55.00 -15.01
CA VAL A 1159 25.83 -55.79 -15.26
C VAL A 1159 26.12 -57.28 -15.05
N ALA A 1160 25.40 -57.92 -14.11
CA ALA A 1160 25.09 -59.35 -14.01
C ALA A 1160 24.13 -59.53 -12.81
N GLY A 1161 23.15 -60.43 -12.76
CA GLY A 1161 22.60 -61.38 -13.75
C GLY A 1161 21.75 -62.42 -12.99
N GLY A 1162 20.62 -62.88 -13.54
CA GLY A 1162 19.78 -63.91 -12.88
C GLY A 1162 18.26 -63.77 -13.08
N ASP A 1163 17.77 -64.45 -14.11
CA ASP A 1163 16.48 -65.14 -14.31
C ASP A 1163 15.15 -64.74 -13.60
N VAL A 1164 14.08 -64.94 -14.36
CA VAL A 1164 12.66 -64.79 -14.00
C VAL A 1164 12.02 -66.18 -13.92
N VAL A 1165 11.11 -66.42 -12.96
CA VAL A 1165 9.94 -67.31 -13.17
C VAL A 1165 8.82 -67.11 -12.13
N SER A 1166 7.59 -67.36 -12.59
CA SER A 1166 6.26 -67.32 -11.93
C SER A 1166 6.11 -67.07 -10.42
N LEU A 1167 5.21 -66.14 -10.10
CA LEU A 1167 4.37 -66.15 -8.88
C LEU A 1167 2.89 -66.15 -9.32
N GLN A 1168 2.53 -67.13 -10.14
CA GLN A 1168 1.24 -67.22 -10.84
C GLN A 1168 0.24 -68.18 -10.17
N ASP A 1169 0.72 -69.02 -9.24
CA ASP A 1169 -0.08 -70.07 -8.60
C ASP A 1169 -0.81 -69.60 -7.32
N ASP A 1170 -0.24 -68.67 -6.55
CA ASP A 1170 -0.85 -68.20 -5.28
C ASP A 1170 -2.20 -67.50 -5.49
N VAL A 1171 -2.35 -66.76 -6.59
CA VAL A 1171 -3.52 -65.90 -6.87
C VAL A 1171 -4.80 -66.70 -7.17
N LEU A 1172 -4.67 -67.97 -7.60
CA LEU A 1172 -5.81 -68.83 -7.94
C LEU A 1172 -6.45 -69.53 -6.72
N SER A 1173 -5.91 -69.36 -5.52
CA SER A 1173 -6.31 -70.13 -4.33
C SER A 1173 -7.38 -69.49 -3.43
N TRP A 1174 -7.71 -68.20 -3.63
CA TRP A 1174 -8.57 -67.41 -2.71
C TRP A 1174 -9.90 -66.95 -3.32
N MET A 1175 -10.30 -67.48 -4.48
CA MET A 1175 -11.69 -67.37 -4.95
C MET A 1175 -12.55 -68.53 -4.43
N GLU A 1176 -13.00 -68.47 -3.17
CA GLU A 1176 -14.07 -69.35 -2.72
C GLU A 1176 -14.92 -68.77 -1.57
N HIS A 1177 -16.22 -69.12 -1.60
CA HIS A 1177 -17.29 -68.90 -0.60
C HIS A 1177 -17.97 -67.51 -0.51
N ASP A 1178 -19.20 -67.47 -1.03
CA ASP A 1178 -20.16 -66.37 -0.92
C ASP A 1178 -20.75 -66.18 0.49
N TRP A 1179 -21.12 -64.94 0.82
CA TRP A 1179 -22.31 -64.65 1.65
C TRP A 1179 -23.09 -63.47 1.05
N SER A 1180 -24.37 -63.68 0.77
CA SER A 1180 -25.27 -62.71 0.11
C SER A 1180 -26.40 -62.28 1.03
N PHE A 1181 -26.96 -61.08 0.81
CA PHE A 1181 -28.20 -60.65 1.47
C PHE A 1181 -29.04 -59.70 0.58
N GLY A 1182 -30.35 -59.93 0.51
CA GLY A 1182 -31.34 -58.91 0.13
C GLY A 1182 -31.40 -58.48 -1.35
N GLY A 1183 -31.43 -59.41 -2.31
CA GLY A 1183 -31.46 -59.05 -3.74
C GLY A 1183 -32.83 -58.63 -4.31
N GLN A 1184 -32.83 -57.56 -5.11
CA GLN A 1184 -33.56 -57.47 -6.38
C GLN A 1184 -32.88 -56.44 -7.32
N GLN A 1185 -33.19 -56.49 -8.63
CA GLN A 1185 -32.34 -55.98 -9.70
C GLN A 1185 -32.88 -54.75 -10.44
N PHE A 1186 -32.03 -53.72 -10.63
CA PHE A 1186 -31.93 -52.80 -11.80
C PHE A 1186 -33.21 -52.04 -12.27
N PRO A 1187 -33.17 -51.13 -13.28
CA PRO A 1187 -32.03 -50.59 -14.04
C PRO A 1187 -31.90 -49.05 -14.02
N ARG A 1188 -30.68 -48.51 -13.94
CA ARG A 1188 -29.79 -48.39 -15.11
C ARG A 1188 -28.35 -48.10 -14.70
#